data_AF-A0A9E4CVK7-F1
#
_entry.id   AF-A0A9E4CVK7-F1
#
_cell.length_a   1.000
_cell.length_b   1.000
_cell.length_c   1.000
_cell.angle_alpha   90.00
_cell.angle_beta   90.00
_cell.angle_gamma   90.00
#
_symmetry.space_group_name_H-M   'P 1'
#
loop_
_entity.id
_entity.type
_entity.pdbx_description
1 polymer ?
#
loop_
_entity_poly.entity_id
_entity_poly.type
_entity_poly.pdbx_seq_one_letter_code
_entity_poly.pdbx_strand_id
1 'polypeptide(L)'
;MSRLLPFRDLRRVGAALAVTASAATLISGLIPMSAEAARTTSASPSRATAAAAMTARAAATVDDAVAEQEPFICTTEYNGLGQPSVDNQDRRGTPVYPLDGAGAPDRAQDPLGWSRRCQVSDVVEYRYRTTDGQTRTLAPGASALPADIAMLDVDDMIGADRLDTDGASQIPYLIRYQRGTLPENRFLYSIAMLVPFSEYQSGVGADGPWDDSHWNGRLLYNFGGGVGIGHSQGDLSTGASLMHEALRLGHAVVYSSGTRTSTHYNLMLGGRTAVELKDRFVADHGSPLYTVGIGGSGGGIQQYVYGQNHPGLLDAAIPQYSYPDMTTQTINVGDCELLERYMDVTDGDNPRWDDWDNRQIIQGQNTIEGFTSEWQARTGATGSSECIEGWRGATPLAMNPTFGLAVGMDEVIMPFVGELLAKLGAGQPVYPDDFPDLGRLLRTHEDPAQWVQWTHWADVEEVYGTDPTSGYAQVPWDNVGVQYGLRAVADGSLTPAEFLDLNANVGSWKEPEDNVPESCGMVRAMVGDDLGAFAGLIGLCEGDELDQYSARQMNLAPDADTPAPRRTADVAAITNAFTSGLVFSGAMPREIPIIDARHYLEDQLDMHNVHQSFVIRERIRRAEGDADNQVIWFLDARPAEDEAATDALHDEGFRVMDQWVLNIQANPSRSVADNKPTGAVDRCWNTNGTEIARGDDVWDGAEELVVSGQGAWTDSAPDEVDGVRVGACAAAFPMHSTSRVIAGGPITNDVYKCHTKSVSQSIADGDYGVWVPSADEQSRLEEIHPEGVCDYSKPSVGYPDGGVVAPPTRPPTTAPPATTTPSSTTTNPMTTSTTSTTSAPSTSITTPGTRQPDQPYRPRDDGHRDALARTGLGVVGLVVSGLVLAGSGSALRRGARRRR
;
A
#
# COMPACT_ATOMS: atom_id res chain seq x y z
N MET A 1 -34.68 6.43 8.19
CA MET A 1 -35.55 5.24 8.28
C MET A 1 -34.87 4.15 7.47
N SER A 2 -34.66 2.89 7.88
CA SER A 2 -34.66 2.17 9.17
C SER A 2 -34.06 0.78 8.81
N ARG A 3 -33.17 0.13 9.55
CA ARG A 3 -32.98 0.05 11.00
C ARG A 3 -31.50 -0.14 11.38
N LEU A 4 -31.13 0.44 12.51
CA LEU A 4 -29.91 0.16 13.28
C LEU A 4 -30.29 -0.62 14.56
N LEU A 5 -29.34 -1.38 15.12
CA LEU A 5 -29.28 -1.89 16.50
C LEU A 5 -30.29 -3.01 16.92
N PRO A 6 -30.08 -3.73 18.06
CA PRO A 6 -28.99 -3.64 19.05
C PRO A 6 -28.30 -4.97 19.45
N PHE A 7 -27.06 -4.87 19.95
CA PHE A 7 -26.55 -5.77 21.01
C PHE A 7 -27.28 -5.48 22.34
N ARG A 8 -27.81 -6.50 23.01
CA ARG A 8 -28.12 -6.41 24.46
C ARG A 8 -28.32 -7.77 25.14
N ASP A 9 -27.57 -7.96 26.23
CA ASP A 9 -27.78 -8.86 27.38
C ASP A 9 -28.25 -10.32 27.17
N LEU A 10 -27.43 -11.26 27.64
CA LEU A 10 -27.94 -12.38 28.46
C LEU A 10 -26.87 -12.94 29.42
N ARG A 11 -27.02 -12.62 30.72
CA ARG A 11 -26.32 -13.29 31.82
C ARG A 11 -27.14 -14.49 32.33
N ARG A 12 -26.44 -15.54 32.79
CA ARG A 12 -26.88 -16.67 33.64
C ARG A 12 -27.83 -17.73 33.04
N VAL A 13 -27.25 -18.91 32.79
CA VAL A 13 -27.65 -20.17 33.48
C VAL A 13 -26.36 -20.91 33.84
N GLY A 14 -26.32 -21.61 34.97
CA GLY A 14 -25.22 -22.53 35.28
C GLY A 14 -25.69 -23.66 36.18
N ALA A 15 -24.95 -24.78 36.20
CA ALA A 15 -24.78 -25.67 37.36
C ALA A 15 -23.88 -26.89 37.05
N ALA A 16 -22.81 -27.02 37.84
CA ALA A 16 -22.27 -28.27 38.41
C ALA A 16 -22.09 -29.54 37.56
N LEU A 17 -20.82 -29.97 37.41
CA LEU A 17 -20.27 -31.07 38.23
C LEU A 17 -18.73 -31.03 38.22
N ALA A 18 -18.07 -31.77 39.12
CA ALA A 18 -16.68 -31.54 39.53
C ALA A 18 -15.91 -32.83 39.85
N VAL A 19 -14.56 -32.72 39.94
CA VAL A 19 -13.60 -33.70 40.53
C VAL A 19 -13.39 -34.98 39.65
N THR A 20 -12.20 -35.52 39.35
CA THR A 20 -10.76 -35.45 39.76
C THR A 20 -9.91 -35.71 38.49
N ALA A 21 -8.71 -35.17 38.21
CA ALA A 21 -7.46 -35.02 38.96
C ALA A 21 -6.65 -36.32 39.23
N SER A 22 -5.61 -36.60 38.41
CA SER A 22 -4.29 -37.25 38.71
C SER A 22 -3.55 -37.50 37.37
N ALA A 23 -2.45 -36.83 37.01
CA ALA A 23 -1.10 -36.77 37.61
C ALA A 23 -0.17 -37.95 37.22
N ALA A 24 0.75 -37.69 36.27
CA ALA A 24 2.18 -38.10 36.24
C ALA A 24 2.55 -39.62 36.30
N THR A 25 3.65 -40.17 35.73
CA THR A 25 4.97 -39.61 35.36
C THR A 25 5.84 -40.65 34.59
N LEU A 26 6.97 -40.20 33.99
CA LEU A 26 8.31 -40.85 33.93
C LEU A 26 8.74 -41.87 32.80
N ILE A 27 9.89 -41.50 32.17
CA ILE A 27 11.09 -42.30 31.79
C ILE A 27 11.34 -42.72 30.31
N SER A 28 12.10 -41.85 29.61
CA SER A 28 13.43 -42.06 28.95
C SER A 28 13.66 -43.02 27.76
N GLY A 29 14.35 -42.51 26.72
CA GLY A 29 15.02 -43.30 25.66
C GLY A 29 16.01 -42.48 24.77
N LEU A 30 17.24 -42.99 24.54
CA LEU A 30 18.42 -42.27 24.00
C LEU A 30 19.39 -43.24 23.25
N ILE A 31 20.24 -42.90 22.25
CA ILE A 31 20.57 -41.58 21.64
C ILE A 31 20.50 -41.50 20.07
N PRO A 32 21.55 -41.70 19.22
CA PRO A 32 22.05 -40.55 18.42
C PRO A 32 22.18 -40.68 16.88
N MET A 33 22.26 -39.50 16.24
CA MET A 33 23.11 -39.04 15.09
C MET A 33 23.57 -40.00 13.97
N SER A 34 23.58 -39.48 12.72
CA SER A 34 24.79 -39.43 11.85
C SER A 34 24.58 -38.57 10.59
N ALA A 35 25.68 -37.99 10.07
CA ALA A 35 25.75 -37.25 8.80
C ALA A 35 27.09 -37.53 8.10
N GLU A 36 27.16 -37.72 6.77
CA GLU A 36 28.44 -37.68 6.05
C GLU A 36 28.40 -37.40 4.52
N ALA A 37 29.15 -36.34 4.13
CA ALA A 37 29.99 -36.10 2.94
C ALA A 37 29.68 -36.66 1.51
N ALA A 38 29.38 -35.71 0.61
CA ALA A 38 30.18 -35.29 -0.57
C ALA A 38 30.79 -36.28 -1.60
N ARG A 39 30.65 -35.94 -2.90
CA ARG A 39 31.68 -36.19 -3.93
C ARG A 39 31.61 -35.24 -5.13
N THR A 40 32.76 -34.92 -5.73
CA THR A 40 32.95 -33.91 -6.78
C THR A 40 33.33 -34.51 -8.14
N THR A 41 32.92 -33.86 -9.25
CA THR A 41 33.60 -33.93 -10.56
C THR A 41 33.45 -32.60 -11.31
N SER A 42 34.44 -32.23 -12.12
CA SER A 42 34.59 -30.91 -12.74
C SER A 42 34.40 -30.90 -14.27
N ALA A 43 33.74 -29.86 -14.79
CA ALA A 43 33.76 -29.48 -16.20
C ALA A 43 33.59 -27.95 -16.35
N SER A 44 34.24 -27.34 -17.34
CA SER A 44 34.23 -25.89 -17.54
C SER A 44 32.93 -25.36 -18.19
N PRO A 45 32.50 -24.12 -17.88
CA PRO A 45 31.15 -23.66 -18.24
C PRO A 45 31.02 -23.05 -19.64
N SER A 46 29.86 -23.24 -20.25
CA SER A 46 29.37 -22.52 -21.43
C SER A 46 28.61 -21.25 -21.06
N ARG A 47 28.49 -20.30 -22.00
CA ARG A 47 27.86 -18.96 -21.89
C ARG A 47 26.50 -18.85 -21.14
N ALA A 48 25.75 -19.93 -20.97
CA ALA A 48 24.52 -19.97 -20.20
C ALA A 48 24.70 -19.71 -18.68
N THR A 49 25.91 -19.93 -18.13
CA THR A 49 26.14 -19.72 -16.69
C THR A 49 26.24 -18.25 -16.27
N ALA A 50 26.29 -17.29 -17.20
CA ALA A 50 26.33 -15.87 -16.84
C ALA A 50 24.96 -15.37 -16.33
N ALA A 51 23.87 -15.74 -17.02
CA ALA A 51 22.51 -15.42 -16.59
C ALA A 51 22.14 -16.18 -15.30
N ALA A 52 22.49 -17.48 -15.23
CA ALA A 52 22.28 -18.28 -14.02
C ALA A 52 23.11 -17.79 -12.82
N ALA A 53 24.25 -17.13 -13.04
CA ALA A 53 25.06 -16.52 -11.98
C ALA A 53 24.59 -15.11 -11.57
N MET A 54 23.61 -14.52 -12.26
CA MET A 54 22.89 -13.35 -11.77
C MET A 54 21.70 -13.78 -10.91
N THR A 55 20.87 -14.71 -11.39
CA THR A 55 19.76 -15.28 -10.59
C THR A 55 20.23 -16.01 -9.33
N ALA A 56 21.31 -16.80 -9.39
CA ALA A 56 21.85 -17.48 -8.20
C ALA A 56 22.66 -16.58 -7.25
N ARG A 57 22.78 -15.27 -7.54
CA ARG A 57 23.52 -14.31 -6.69
C ARG A 57 22.62 -13.27 -6.02
N ALA A 58 21.36 -13.18 -6.44
CA ALA A 58 20.26 -12.54 -5.69
C ALA A 58 19.75 -13.45 -4.55
N ALA A 59 19.97 -14.76 -4.62
CA ALA A 59 19.88 -15.67 -3.47
C ALA A 59 21.04 -15.48 -2.48
N ALA A 60 21.30 -14.22 -2.07
CA ALA A 60 22.08 -13.93 -0.89
C ALA A 60 21.31 -14.48 0.32
N THR A 61 21.95 -15.33 1.10
CA THR A 61 21.34 -16.02 2.24
C THR A 61 20.98 -15.03 3.36
N VAL A 62 19.78 -14.45 3.30
CA VAL A 62 19.07 -13.91 4.47
C VAL A 62 18.39 -15.08 5.19
N ASP A 63 19.24 -16.06 5.53
CA ASP A 63 18.92 -17.31 6.24
C ASP A 63 19.54 -17.28 7.67
N ASP A 64 20.24 -16.18 7.99
CA ASP A 64 20.43 -15.75 9.37
C ASP A 64 19.07 -15.36 9.94
N ALA A 65 18.71 -15.90 11.11
CA ALA A 65 17.43 -15.65 11.75
C ALA A 65 17.25 -14.15 12.02
N VAL A 66 16.45 -13.49 11.16
CA VAL A 66 16.07 -12.08 11.34
C VAL A 66 15.44 -11.94 12.71
N ALA A 67 15.92 -10.97 13.49
CA ALA A 67 15.41 -10.75 14.83
C ALA A 67 13.91 -10.45 14.77
N GLU A 68 13.11 -11.22 15.52
CA GLU A 68 11.70 -10.89 15.73
C GLU A 68 11.59 -9.46 16.27
N GLN A 69 10.69 -8.64 15.69
CA GLN A 69 10.41 -7.29 16.18
C GLN A 69 10.08 -7.30 17.68
N GLU A 70 10.73 -6.48 18.50
CA GLU A 70 10.57 -6.51 19.95
C GLU A 70 10.54 -5.11 20.57
N PRO A 71 9.53 -4.75 21.37
CA PRO A 71 8.39 -5.55 21.84
C PRO A 71 7.37 -5.89 20.75
N PHE A 72 6.43 -6.81 21.02
CA PHE A 72 5.38 -7.20 20.09
C PHE A 72 4.04 -7.42 20.81
N ILE A 73 2.93 -7.01 20.19
CA ILE A 73 1.57 -7.11 20.75
C ILE A 73 0.86 -8.35 20.23
N CYS A 74 0.38 -9.20 21.14
CA CYS A 74 -0.52 -10.30 20.79
C CYS A 74 -1.97 -9.80 20.68
N THR A 75 -2.67 -10.16 19.61
CA THR A 75 -4.06 -9.74 19.32
C THR A 75 -5.02 -10.94 19.22
N THR A 76 -4.59 -12.14 19.61
CA THR A 76 -5.38 -13.39 19.55
C THR A 76 -6.73 -13.28 20.28
N GLU A 77 -6.80 -12.56 21.41
CA GLU A 77 -8.04 -12.33 22.17
C GLU A 77 -9.06 -11.54 21.34
N TYR A 78 -8.63 -10.40 20.79
CA TYR A 78 -9.43 -9.50 19.96
C TYR A 78 -9.97 -10.23 18.70
N ASN A 79 -9.12 -11.06 18.09
CA ASN A 79 -9.48 -11.88 16.92
C ASN A 79 -10.33 -13.13 17.25
N GLY A 80 -10.76 -13.29 18.51
CA GLY A 80 -11.65 -14.36 18.94
C GLY A 80 -11.01 -15.75 18.97
N LEU A 81 -9.68 -15.83 19.12
CA LEU A 81 -8.92 -17.06 19.29
C LEU A 81 -8.60 -17.36 20.77
N GLY A 82 -8.82 -16.38 21.66
CA GLY A 82 -8.52 -16.48 23.09
C GLY A 82 -7.13 -15.96 23.45
N GLN A 83 -6.69 -16.16 24.69
CA GLN A 83 -5.35 -15.75 25.12
C GLN A 83 -4.26 -16.59 24.45
N PRO A 84 -3.08 -16.00 24.15
CA PRO A 84 -1.95 -16.75 23.63
C PRO A 84 -1.34 -17.66 24.71
N SER A 85 -0.55 -18.65 24.30
CA SER A 85 0.13 -19.57 25.22
C SER A 85 1.25 -18.86 25.98
N VAL A 86 1.35 -19.11 27.29
CA VAL A 86 2.50 -18.72 28.11
C VAL A 86 3.77 -19.39 27.58
N ASP A 87 4.76 -18.59 27.20
CA ASP A 87 6.08 -19.05 26.75
C ASP A 87 7.24 -18.59 27.66
N ASN A 88 7.02 -17.57 28.50
CA ASN A 88 8.04 -17.07 29.43
C ASN A 88 7.47 -16.60 30.78
N GLN A 89 8.39 -16.39 31.73
CA GLN A 89 8.13 -15.85 33.07
C GLN A 89 8.95 -14.58 33.34
N ASP A 90 9.59 -14.03 32.30
CA ASP A 90 10.54 -12.91 32.37
C ASP A 90 9.85 -11.56 32.10
N ARG A 91 8.50 -11.54 32.09
CA ARG A 91 7.67 -10.35 31.86
C ARG A 91 7.84 -9.74 30.46
N ARG A 92 8.06 -10.59 29.45
CA ARG A 92 8.27 -10.21 28.05
C ARG A 92 7.06 -10.57 27.18
N GLY A 93 6.59 -9.62 26.38
CA GLY A 93 5.36 -9.75 25.59
C GLY A 93 4.08 -9.61 26.41
N THR A 94 2.96 -10.07 25.86
CA THR A 94 1.61 -9.89 26.44
C THR A 94 1.39 -10.76 27.68
N PRO A 95 0.92 -10.21 28.81
CA PRO A 95 0.56 -11.00 29.99
C PRO A 95 -0.65 -11.91 29.75
N VAL A 96 -0.60 -13.13 30.29
CA VAL A 96 -1.66 -14.14 30.17
C VAL A 96 -2.24 -14.41 31.56
N TYR A 97 -3.55 -14.23 31.72
CA TYR A 97 -4.26 -14.29 33.00
C TYR A 97 -5.05 -15.60 33.19
N PRO A 98 -5.40 -15.98 34.43
CA PRO A 98 -6.42 -16.99 34.69
C PRO A 98 -7.75 -16.63 34.00
N LEU A 99 -8.57 -17.63 33.64
CA LEU A 99 -9.93 -17.37 33.14
C LEU A 99 -10.95 -17.31 34.29
N ASP A 100 -11.90 -16.39 34.19
CA ASP A 100 -13.03 -16.22 35.09
C ASP A 100 -14.13 -17.28 34.85
N GLY A 101 -15.20 -17.22 35.65
CA GLY A 101 -16.34 -18.13 35.52
C GLY A 101 -17.19 -17.97 34.24
N ALA A 102 -16.89 -16.98 33.39
CA ALA A 102 -17.48 -16.78 32.08
C ALA A 102 -16.52 -17.12 30.92
N GLY A 103 -15.26 -17.48 31.23
CA GLY A 103 -14.22 -17.78 30.24
C GLY A 103 -13.45 -16.55 29.72
N ALA A 104 -13.59 -15.39 30.36
CA ALA A 104 -12.83 -14.18 30.06
C ALA A 104 -11.59 -14.07 30.96
N PRO A 105 -10.51 -13.34 30.57
CA PRO A 105 -9.32 -13.22 31.42
C PRO A 105 -9.58 -12.39 32.68
N ASP A 106 -9.30 -12.97 33.84
CA ASP A 106 -9.45 -12.36 35.16
C ASP A 106 -8.21 -11.52 35.51
N ARG A 107 -8.20 -10.30 34.97
CA ARG A 107 -7.15 -9.28 35.20
C ARG A 107 -7.15 -8.69 36.63
N ALA A 108 -7.94 -9.25 37.56
CA ALA A 108 -7.84 -8.96 38.99
C ALA A 108 -6.96 -9.98 39.75
N GLN A 109 -6.43 -10.98 39.06
CA GLN A 109 -5.44 -11.95 39.57
C GLN A 109 -4.08 -11.73 38.89
N ASP A 110 -3.01 -12.20 39.54
CA ASP A 110 -1.66 -12.18 38.94
C ASP A 110 -1.63 -12.99 37.61
N PRO A 111 -0.83 -12.57 36.61
CA PRO A 111 -0.62 -13.35 35.40
C PRO A 111 -0.11 -14.78 35.68
N LEU A 112 -0.54 -15.74 34.87
CA LEU A 112 0.02 -17.10 34.80
C LEU A 112 1.43 -17.10 34.17
N GLY A 113 1.76 -16.05 33.42
CA GLY A 113 3.01 -15.86 32.69
C GLY A 113 2.80 -14.88 31.54
N TRP A 114 3.73 -14.86 30.59
CA TRP A 114 3.68 -13.97 29.42
C TRP A 114 3.87 -14.75 28.13
N SER A 115 3.42 -14.15 27.03
CA SER A 115 3.60 -14.66 25.67
C SER A 115 4.32 -13.63 24.82
N ARG A 116 5.51 -14.00 24.35
CA ARG A 116 6.34 -13.23 23.41
C ARG A 116 6.17 -13.70 21.97
N ARG A 117 5.90 -15.00 21.78
CA ARG A 117 5.65 -15.63 20.48
C ARG A 117 4.17 -15.60 20.08
N CYS A 118 3.29 -15.12 20.96
CA CYS A 118 1.85 -14.91 20.73
C CYS A 118 1.08 -16.11 20.17
N GLN A 119 1.55 -17.33 20.41
CA GLN A 119 1.04 -18.54 19.76
C GLN A 119 -0.33 -18.96 20.30
N VAL A 120 -1.19 -19.48 19.43
CA VAL A 120 -2.48 -20.07 19.78
C VAL A 120 -2.74 -21.33 18.95
N SER A 121 -3.42 -22.31 19.54
CA SER A 121 -3.84 -23.52 18.81
C SER A 121 -4.83 -23.18 17.70
N ASP A 122 -4.85 -24.01 16.65
CA ASP A 122 -5.75 -23.84 15.53
C ASP A 122 -7.24 -23.94 15.96
N VAL A 123 -8.05 -23.03 15.43
CA VAL A 123 -9.50 -22.95 15.62
C VAL A 123 -10.17 -23.15 14.27
N VAL A 124 -10.94 -24.24 14.16
CA VAL A 124 -11.73 -24.57 12.96
C VAL A 124 -13.19 -24.22 13.22
N GLU A 125 -13.72 -23.32 12.40
CA GLU A 125 -15.10 -22.88 12.45
C GLU A 125 -15.77 -23.19 11.11
N TYR A 126 -16.99 -23.74 11.13
CA TYR A 126 -17.76 -23.93 9.91
C TYR A 126 -18.72 -22.75 9.75
N ARG A 127 -18.63 -22.04 8.62
CA ARG A 127 -19.46 -20.89 8.28
C ARG A 127 -20.30 -21.21 7.04
N TYR A 128 -21.40 -20.50 6.85
CA TYR A 128 -22.20 -20.61 5.63
C TYR A 128 -22.66 -19.24 5.16
N ARG A 129 -22.82 -19.10 3.83
CA ARG A 129 -23.48 -17.95 3.23
C ARG A 129 -24.98 -18.20 3.21
N THR A 130 -25.78 -17.23 3.63
CA THR A 130 -27.23 -17.30 3.60
C THR A 130 -27.79 -16.79 2.27
N THR A 131 -29.06 -17.10 1.99
CA THR A 131 -29.77 -16.59 0.79
C THR A 131 -29.95 -15.07 0.75
N ASP A 132 -29.78 -14.36 1.87
CA ASP A 132 -29.73 -12.89 1.96
C ASP A 132 -28.29 -12.32 1.97
N GLY A 133 -27.30 -13.14 1.59
CA GLY A 133 -25.92 -12.68 1.43
C GLY A 133 -25.21 -12.33 2.74
N GLN A 134 -25.56 -12.98 3.85
CA GLN A 134 -24.88 -12.84 5.14
C GLN A 134 -24.02 -14.08 5.42
N THR A 135 -22.92 -13.90 6.14
CA THR A 135 -22.08 -15.01 6.58
C THR A 135 -22.39 -15.33 8.04
N ARG A 136 -22.70 -16.61 8.34
CA ARG A 136 -23.06 -17.06 9.69
C ARG A 136 -22.30 -18.32 10.10
N THR A 137 -21.99 -18.43 11.38
CA THR A 137 -21.43 -19.65 11.98
C THR A 137 -22.47 -20.76 12.05
N LEU A 138 -22.10 -21.98 11.68
CA LEU A 138 -22.89 -23.18 11.88
C LEU A 138 -22.86 -23.57 13.37
N ALA A 139 -24.03 -23.72 13.98
CA ALA A 139 -24.13 -24.01 15.41
C ALA A 139 -23.48 -25.37 15.78
N PRO A 140 -22.76 -25.49 16.90
CA PRO A 140 -22.19 -26.76 17.35
C PRO A 140 -23.24 -27.88 17.50
N GLY A 141 -22.94 -29.07 16.97
CA GLY A 141 -23.84 -30.23 16.98
C GLY A 141 -24.98 -30.18 15.96
N ALA A 142 -24.86 -29.39 14.88
CA ALA A 142 -25.87 -29.35 13.82
C ALA A 142 -26.05 -30.72 13.13
N SER A 143 -27.29 -31.20 13.04
CA SER A 143 -27.62 -32.50 12.41
C SER A 143 -28.12 -32.40 10.97
N ALA A 144 -28.37 -31.18 10.49
CA ALA A 144 -28.78 -30.86 9.13
C ALA A 144 -28.27 -29.46 8.74
N LEU A 145 -28.19 -29.19 7.43
CA LEU A 145 -27.90 -27.85 6.92
C LEU A 145 -28.96 -26.82 7.35
N PRO A 146 -28.57 -25.55 7.59
CA PRO A 146 -29.50 -24.46 7.83
C PRO A 146 -30.49 -24.28 6.66
N ALA A 147 -31.76 -23.99 6.95
CA ALA A 147 -32.79 -23.86 5.93
C ALA A 147 -32.66 -22.60 5.05
N ASP A 148 -31.81 -21.65 5.44
CA ASP A 148 -31.52 -20.39 4.73
C ASP A 148 -30.11 -20.36 4.11
N ILE A 149 -29.43 -21.51 4.02
CA ILE A 149 -28.15 -21.62 3.31
C ILE A 149 -28.32 -21.35 1.81
N ALA A 150 -27.40 -20.59 1.23
CA ALA A 150 -27.30 -20.42 -0.21
C ALA A 150 -26.75 -21.71 -0.84
N MET A 151 -27.29 -22.08 -2.00
CA MET A 151 -26.73 -23.13 -2.86
C MET A 151 -25.92 -22.47 -3.96
N LEU A 152 -24.81 -23.10 -4.35
CA LEU A 152 -23.98 -22.71 -5.49
C LEU A 152 -24.25 -23.67 -6.64
N ASP A 153 -24.54 -23.13 -7.82
CA ASP A 153 -24.68 -23.89 -9.06
C ASP A 153 -23.29 -24.30 -9.56
N VAL A 154 -23.09 -25.61 -9.74
CA VAL A 154 -21.78 -26.18 -10.10
C VAL A 154 -21.38 -25.80 -11.53
N ASP A 155 -22.36 -25.59 -12.41
CA ASP A 155 -22.13 -25.14 -13.80
C ASP A 155 -21.59 -23.70 -13.91
N ASP A 156 -21.77 -22.87 -12.87
CA ASP A 156 -21.22 -21.50 -12.79
C ASP A 156 -19.77 -21.47 -12.25
N MET A 157 -19.26 -22.60 -11.74
CA MET A 157 -17.93 -22.69 -11.12
C MET A 157 -16.81 -22.88 -12.15
N ILE A 158 -15.68 -22.24 -11.90
CA ILE A 158 -14.50 -22.33 -12.77
C ILE A 158 -13.76 -23.65 -12.46
N GLY A 159 -13.61 -24.50 -13.48
CA GLY A 159 -13.00 -25.82 -13.35
C GLY A 159 -13.84 -26.83 -12.55
N ALA A 160 -15.16 -26.78 -12.72
CA ALA A 160 -16.10 -27.72 -12.09
C ALA A 160 -15.81 -29.21 -12.38
N ASP A 161 -15.04 -29.53 -13.43
CA ASP A 161 -14.54 -30.88 -13.74
C ASP A 161 -13.59 -31.46 -12.68
N ARG A 162 -13.10 -30.62 -11.75
CA ARG A 162 -12.22 -31.02 -10.64
C ARG A 162 -12.93 -31.19 -9.31
N LEU A 163 -14.18 -30.75 -9.20
CA LEU A 163 -14.98 -30.92 -7.99
C LEU A 163 -15.55 -32.35 -7.96
N ASP A 164 -15.44 -33.02 -6.81
CA ASP A 164 -16.19 -34.25 -6.55
C ASP A 164 -17.49 -33.89 -5.81
N THR A 165 -18.56 -33.69 -6.58
CA THR A 165 -19.88 -33.35 -6.04
C THR A 165 -20.79 -34.57 -5.83
N ASP A 166 -20.25 -35.79 -5.96
CA ASP A 166 -21.01 -37.06 -6.05
C ASP A 166 -22.17 -36.99 -7.09
N GLY A 167 -21.97 -36.20 -8.15
CA GLY A 167 -22.94 -35.97 -9.22
C GLY A 167 -24.02 -34.92 -8.92
N ALA A 168 -23.90 -34.14 -7.84
CA ALA A 168 -24.79 -33.02 -7.57
C ALA A 168 -24.54 -31.83 -8.51
N SER A 169 -25.61 -31.22 -9.03
CA SER A 169 -25.56 -29.99 -9.83
C SER A 169 -25.50 -28.71 -8.97
N GLN A 170 -25.73 -28.84 -7.66
CA GLN A 170 -25.66 -27.75 -6.69
C GLN A 170 -24.98 -28.24 -5.41
N ILE A 171 -24.09 -27.42 -4.85
CA ILE A 171 -23.45 -27.67 -3.55
C ILE A 171 -23.81 -26.57 -2.54
N PRO A 172 -23.86 -26.87 -1.22
CA PRO A 172 -24.11 -25.84 -0.22
C PRO A 172 -22.95 -24.83 -0.17
N TYR A 173 -23.24 -23.55 0.03
CA TYR A 173 -22.23 -22.54 0.34
C TYR A 173 -21.79 -22.65 1.82
N LEU A 174 -21.24 -23.82 2.16
CA LEU A 174 -20.64 -24.16 3.45
C LEU A 174 -19.11 -24.04 3.34
N ILE A 175 -18.51 -23.38 4.32
CA ILE A 175 -17.11 -22.95 4.33
C ILE A 175 -16.43 -23.52 5.59
N ARG A 176 -15.36 -24.29 5.43
CA ARG A 176 -14.37 -24.53 6.50
C ARG A 176 -13.55 -23.27 6.67
N TYR A 177 -13.51 -22.71 7.87
CA TYR A 177 -12.75 -21.52 8.23
C TYR A 177 -11.78 -21.84 9.36
N GLN A 178 -10.57 -22.22 8.98
CA GLN A 178 -9.45 -22.53 9.87
C GLN A 178 -8.67 -21.25 10.17
N ARG A 179 -8.28 -21.05 11.43
CA ARG A 179 -7.50 -19.91 11.90
C ARG A 179 -6.50 -20.34 12.95
N GLY A 180 -5.40 -19.62 13.08
CA GLY A 180 -4.42 -19.84 14.15
C GLY A 180 -3.27 -18.84 14.05
N THR A 181 -2.13 -19.20 14.63
CA THR A 181 -0.87 -18.47 14.46
C THR A 181 0.13 -19.25 13.64
N LEU A 182 0.91 -18.55 12.83
CA LEU A 182 2.03 -19.12 12.12
C LEU A 182 3.19 -19.34 13.12
N PRO A 183 3.80 -20.55 13.15
CA PRO A 183 4.78 -20.90 14.17
C PRO A 183 6.06 -20.06 14.13
N GLU A 184 6.58 -19.72 12.96
CA GLU A 184 7.84 -18.97 12.83
C GLU A 184 7.62 -17.46 12.91
N ASN A 185 6.72 -16.91 12.09
CA ASN A 185 6.49 -15.45 12.02
C ASN A 185 5.48 -14.87 13.03
N ARG A 186 4.82 -15.72 13.84
CA ARG A 186 3.80 -15.38 14.87
C ARG A 186 2.58 -14.55 14.44
N PHE A 187 2.38 -14.26 13.16
CA PHE A 187 1.15 -13.61 12.67
C PHE A 187 -0.06 -14.54 12.68
N LEU A 188 -1.24 -13.94 12.65
CA LEU A 188 -2.49 -14.68 12.52
C LEU A 188 -2.65 -15.12 11.08
N TYR A 189 -3.19 -16.32 10.87
CA TYR A 189 -3.56 -16.80 9.53
C TYR A 189 -5.02 -17.24 9.48
N SER A 190 -5.54 -17.31 8.25
CA SER A 190 -6.80 -17.97 7.94
C SER A 190 -6.68 -18.79 6.65
N ILE A 191 -7.41 -19.92 6.62
CA ILE A 191 -7.63 -20.75 5.43
C ILE A 191 -9.15 -20.96 5.32
N ALA A 192 -9.71 -20.63 4.16
CA ALA A 192 -11.13 -20.74 3.86
C ALA A 192 -11.36 -21.60 2.61
N MET A 193 -12.20 -22.63 2.72
CA MET A 193 -12.48 -23.57 1.62
C MET A 193 -13.96 -23.97 1.63
N LEU A 194 -14.54 -24.19 0.44
CA LEU A 194 -15.84 -24.85 0.33
C LEU A 194 -15.72 -26.32 0.73
N VAL A 195 -16.71 -26.83 1.47
CA VAL A 195 -16.70 -28.19 2.03
C VAL A 195 -18.07 -28.84 2.01
N PRO A 196 -18.18 -30.18 1.93
CA PRO A 196 -19.45 -30.89 2.07
C PRO A 196 -19.90 -30.95 3.53
N PHE A 197 -21.20 -31.12 3.77
CA PHE A 197 -21.73 -31.23 5.13
C PHE A 197 -21.25 -32.50 5.87
N SER A 198 -20.81 -33.52 5.14
CA SER A 198 -20.21 -34.75 5.67
C SER A 198 -18.94 -34.51 6.49
N GLU A 199 -18.13 -33.51 6.14
CA GLU A 199 -16.92 -33.15 6.88
C GLU A 199 -17.28 -32.67 8.30
N TYR A 200 -18.18 -31.69 8.38
CA TYR A 200 -18.72 -31.20 9.65
C TYR A 200 -19.32 -32.34 10.50
N GLN A 201 -20.09 -33.24 9.88
CA GLN A 201 -20.73 -34.36 10.57
C GLN A 201 -19.75 -35.42 11.07
N SER A 202 -18.61 -35.60 10.38
CA SER A 202 -17.59 -36.59 10.73
C SER A 202 -16.55 -36.06 11.72
N GLY A 203 -16.42 -34.74 11.86
CA GLY A 203 -15.43 -34.11 12.75
C GLY A 203 -13.99 -34.29 12.26
N VAL A 204 -13.84 -34.47 10.95
CA VAL A 204 -12.55 -34.58 10.25
C VAL A 204 -11.76 -33.27 10.39
N GLY A 205 -10.42 -33.36 10.39
CA GLY A 205 -9.51 -32.20 10.43
C GLY A 205 -8.55 -32.13 11.63
N ALA A 206 -8.92 -32.70 12.79
CA ALA A 206 -8.03 -32.68 13.97
C ALA A 206 -7.00 -33.82 13.97
N ASP A 207 -7.38 -35.01 13.49
CA ASP A 207 -6.58 -36.24 13.51
C ASP A 207 -6.68 -37.06 12.20
N GLY A 208 -7.20 -36.46 11.12
CA GLY A 208 -7.49 -37.14 9.85
C GLY A 208 -7.51 -36.21 8.64
N PRO A 209 -7.38 -36.74 7.42
CA PRO A 209 -7.19 -35.94 6.20
C PRO A 209 -8.44 -35.10 5.90
N TRP A 210 -8.23 -33.83 5.54
CA TRP A 210 -9.30 -32.91 5.15
C TRP A 210 -10.13 -33.44 3.97
N ASP A 211 -11.41 -33.05 3.94
CA ASP A 211 -12.28 -33.28 2.79
C ASP A 211 -12.15 -32.07 1.85
N ASP A 212 -11.55 -32.31 0.68
CA ASP A 212 -11.27 -31.30 -0.34
C ASP A 212 -12.11 -31.54 -1.61
N SER A 213 -13.15 -32.37 -1.52
CA SER A 213 -14.07 -32.71 -2.64
C SER A 213 -14.71 -31.48 -3.30
N HIS A 214 -14.99 -30.43 -2.52
CA HIS A 214 -15.58 -29.17 -3.00
C HIS A 214 -14.53 -28.10 -3.39
N TRP A 215 -13.24 -28.47 -3.50
CA TRP A 215 -12.17 -27.58 -3.94
C TRP A 215 -11.78 -27.83 -5.40
N ASN A 216 -11.71 -26.77 -6.21
CA ASN A 216 -11.38 -26.88 -7.64
C ASN A 216 -9.87 -26.98 -7.94
N GLY A 217 -9.03 -27.14 -6.91
CA GLY A 217 -7.58 -27.19 -7.02
C GLY A 217 -6.85 -25.84 -7.09
N ARG A 218 -7.56 -24.70 -7.02
CA ARG A 218 -6.95 -23.35 -7.13
C ARG A 218 -6.80 -22.67 -5.78
N LEU A 219 -5.69 -21.95 -5.59
CA LEU A 219 -5.44 -21.15 -4.40
C LEU A 219 -5.49 -19.67 -4.75
N LEU A 220 -6.26 -18.89 -3.99
CA LEU A 220 -6.18 -17.44 -3.97
C LEU A 220 -5.44 -17.01 -2.71
N TYR A 221 -4.37 -16.23 -2.88
CA TYR A 221 -3.71 -15.53 -1.80
C TYR A 221 -4.23 -14.09 -1.76
N ASN A 222 -4.93 -13.72 -0.67
CA ASN A 222 -5.44 -12.36 -0.50
C ASN A 222 -4.43 -11.51 0.28
N PHE A 223 -3.96 -10.43 -0.33
CA PHE A 223 -2.99 -9.48 0.23
C PHE A 223 -3.70 -8.19 0.67
N GLY A 224 -3.59 -7.85 1.96
CA GLY A 224 -4.22 -6.66 2.54
C GLY A 224 -3.43 -5.37 2.31
N GLY A 225 -4.12 -4.26 2.03
CA GLY A 225 -3.53 -2.93 1.88
C GLY A 225 -3.50 -2.07 3.17
N GLY A 226 -3.31 -0.76 3.00
CA GLY A 226 -3.16 0.25 4.06
C GLY A 226 -1.70 0.38 4.53
N VAL A 227 -1.39 1.30 5.46
CA VAL A 227 -0.01 1.57 5.93
C VAL A 227 0.06 1.44 7.46
N GLY A 228 1.10 0.77 7.96
CA GLY A 228 1.36 0.63 9.39
C GLY A 228 2.82 0.30 9.69
N ILE A 229 3.26 0.65 10.89
CA ILE A 229 4.59 0.35 11.45
C ILE A 229 4.37 -0.74 12.51
N GLY A 230 5.12 -1.84 12.45
CA GLY A 230 4.72 -3.17 12.91
C GLY A 230 4.44 -3.36 14.41
N HIS A 231 5.23 -4.22 15.05
CA HIS A 231 5.13 -4.52 16.48
C HIS A 231 3.77 -5.09 16.96
N SER A 232 2.91 -5.60 16.08
CA SER A 232 1.61 -6.22 16.44
C SER A 232 1.26 -7.40 15.54
N GLN A 233 0.55 -8.38 16.10
CA GLN A 233 -0.09 -9.46 15.33
C GLN A 233 -1.14 -8.97 14.34
N GLY A 234 -1.67 -7.74 14.46
CA GLY A 234 -2.70 -7.20 13.57
C GLY A 234 -4.07 -7.89 13.69
N ASP A 235 -4.86 -7.87 12.62
CA ASP A 235 -6.22 -8.41 12.61
C ASP A 235 -6.55 -9.29 11.39
N LEU A 236 -7.43 -10.27 11.64
CA LEU A 236 -8.03 -11.13 10.63
C LEU A 236 -9.21 -10.42 9.97
N SER A 237 -8.93 -9.71 8.87
CA SER A 237 -9.96 -9.10 8.02
C SER A 237 -10.94 -10.18 7.54
N THR A 238 -12.20 -10.07 7.96
CA THR A 238 -13.25 -11.03 7.59
C THR A 238 -13.58 -11.02 6.10
N GLY A 239 -13.43 -9.87 5.43
CA GLY A 239 -13.61 -9.75 3.98
C GLY A 239 -12.48 -10.45 3.21
N ALA A 240 -11.22 -10.11 3.53
CA ALA A 240 -10.06 -10.69 2.87
C ALA A 240 -9.92 -12.21 3.15
N SER A 241 -10.18 -12.62 4.39
CA SER A 241 -10.13 -14.03 4.81
C SER A 241 -11.26 -14.90 4.27
N LEU A 242 -12.33 -14.30 3.75
CA LEU A 242 -13.51 -15.00 3.21
C LEU A 242 -13.93 -14.40 1.87
N MET A 243 -12.97 -14.09 1.00
CA MET A 243 -13.22 -13.45 -0.30
C MET A 243 -14.24 -14.26 -1.11
N HIS A 244 -15.49 -13.80 -1.09
CA HIS A 244 -16.66 -14.59 -1.49
C HIS A 244 -16.74 -14.75 -3.02
N GLU A 245 -16.07 -13.85 -3.73
CA GLU A 245 -15.91 -13.78 -5.18
C GLU A 245 -15.06 -14.95 -5.67
N ALA A 246 -14.04 -15.35 -4.90
CA ALA A 246 -13.19 -16.50 -5.19
C ALA A 246 -13.76 -17.81 -4.64
N LEU A 247 -14.28 -17.80 -3.41
CA LEU A 247 -14.92 -18.97 -2.78
C LEU A 247 -16.09 -19.49 -3.63
N ARG A 248 -16.96 -18.61 -4.15
CA ARG A 248 -18.09 -19.02 -5.00
C ARG A 248 -17.68 -19.69 -6.32
N LEU A 249 -16.44 -19.46 -6.78
CA LEU A 249 -15.87 -20.06 -7.98
C LEU A 249 -15.10 -21.35 -7.70
N GLY A 250 -15.07 -21.81 -6.42
CA GLY A 250 -14.45 -23.06 -5.98
C GLY A 250 -12.99 -22.95 -5.51
N HIS A 251 -12.43 -21.73 -5.44
CA HIS A 251 -11.05 -21.53 -4.98
C HIS A 251 -10.96 -21.69 -3.46
N ALA A 252 -9.81 -22.18 -2.98
CA ALA A 252 -9.38 -21.95 -1.60
C ALA A 252 -8.89 -20.51 -1.45
N VAL A 253 -9.15 -19.88 -0.30
CA VAL A 253 -8.66 -18.54 0.03
C VAL A 253 -7.76 -18.62 1.26
N VAL A 254 -6.57 -18.02 1.16
CA VAL A 254 -5.64 -17.86 2.29
C VAL A 254 -5.30 -16.40 2.52
N TYR A 255 -5.17 -16.02 3.80
CA TYR A 255 -4.83 -14.68 4.23
C TYR A 255 -4.04 -14.74 5.55
N SER A 256 -3.08 -13.83 5.72
CA SER A 256 -2.46 -13.56 7.02
C SER A 256 -2.52 -12.06 7.36
N SER A 257 -2.61 -11.75 8.65
CA SER A 257 -2.42 -10.39 9.14
C SER A 257 -0.98 -9.88 8.90
N GLY A 258 0.01 -10.77 8.82
CA GLY A 258 1.38 -10.44 8.38
C GLY A 258 1.55 -10.34 6.86
N THR A 259 0.47 -10.50 6.09
CA THR A 259 0.38 -10.14 4.66
C THR A 259 -0.65 -9.04 4.43
N ARG A 260 -0.83 -8.18 5.44
CA ARG A 260 -1.60 -6.94 5.36
C ARG A 260 -0.71 -5.77 5.72
N THR A 261 -0.51 -4.88 4.77
CA THR A 261 0.44 -3.79 4.92
C THR A 261 0.00 -2.72 5.93
N SER A 262 -1.28 -2.64 6.28
CA SER A 262 -1.69 -1.81 7.43
C SER A 262 -1.19 -2.33 8.77
N THR A 263 -0.77 -3.60 8.88
CA THR A 263 -0.25 -4.19 10.14
C THR A 263 1.24 -3.92 10.30
N HIS A 264 2.03 -4.07 9.24
CA HIS A 264 3.43 -3.64 9.14
C HIS A 264 3.78 -3.40 7.67
N TYR A 265 4.81 -2.60 7.40
CA TYR A 265 5.28 -2.28 6.05
C TYR A 265 6.57 -3.01 5.66
N ASN A 266 7.11 -3.83 6.56
CA ASN A 266 8.19 -4.76 6.28
C ASN A 266 7.76 -5.85 5.28
N LEU A 267 7.98 -5.59 4.00
CA LEU A 267 7.71 -6.53 2.90
C LEU A 267 8.66 -7.74 2.93
N MET A 268 9.84 -7.67 3.56
CA MET A 268 10.71 -8.84 3.70
C MET A 268 10.13 -9.84 4.70
N LEU A 269 9.59 -9.35 5.82
CA LEU A 269 8.84 -10.14 6.79
C LEU A 269 7.53 -10.66 6.18
N GLY A 270 6.78 -9.82 5.48
CA GLY A 270 5.52 -10.23 4.85
C GLY A 270 5.69 -11.27 3.73
N GLY A 271 6.79 -11.20 2.97
CA GLY A 271 7.15 -12.22 1.98
C GLY A 271 7.45 -13.58 2.62
N ARG A 272 8.20 -13.59 3.75
CA ARG A 272 8.40 -14.81 4.57
C ARG A 272 7.07 -15.35 5.12
N THR A 273 6.19 -14.47 5.60
CA THR A 273 4.84 -14.84 6.06
C THR A 273 4.00 -15.48 4.95
N ALA A 274 4.09 -14.97 3.72
CA ALA A 274 3.36 -15.50 2.58
C ALA A 274 3.83 -16.91 2.19
N VAL A 275 5.15 -17.15 2.22
CA VAL A 275 5.73 -18.48 2.01
C VAL A 275 5.27 -19.44 3.12
N GLU A 276 5.37 -19.07 4.39
CA GLU A 276 4.98 -19.93 5.51
C GLU A 276 3.48 -20.31 5.48
N LEU A 277 2.58 -19.39 5.12
CA LEU A 277 1.16 -19.71 4.96
C LEU A 277 0.90 -20.60 3.74
N LYS A 278 1.60 -20.40 2.62
CA LYS A 278 1.48 -21.28 1.45
C LYS A 278 1.99 -22.68 1.76
N ASP A 279 3.13 -22.81 2.43
CA ASP A 279 3.68 -24.09 2.85
C ASP A 279 2.75 -24.81 3.82
N ARG A 280 2.12 -24.08 4.76
CA ARG A 280 1.07 -24.63 5.63
C ARG A 280 -0.11 -25.17 4.81
N PHE A 281 -0.65 -24.37 3.88
CA PHE A 281 -1.75 -24.81 3.01
C PHE A 281 -1.39 -26.08 2.23
N VAL A 282 -0.17 -26.14 1.69
CA VAL A 282 0.33 -27.31 0.94
C VAL A 282 0.55 -28.53 1.84
N ALA A 283 0.87 -28.35 3.11
CA ALA A 283 0.95 -29.45 4.08
C ALA A 283 -0.44 -30.02 4.44
N ASP A 284 -1.45 -29.16 4.57
CA ASP A 284 -2.83 -29.54 4.91
C ASP A 284 -3.59 -30.14 3.69
N HIS A 285 -3.44 -29.57 2.48
CA HIS A 285 -4.26 -29.87 1.28
C HIS A 285 -3.49 -30.34 0.04
N GLY A 286 -2.15 -30.31 0.07
CA GLY A 286 -1.32 -30.58 -1.11
C GLY A 286 -1.14 -29.37 -2.03
N SER A 287 -0.33 -29.53 -3.07
CA SER A 287 0.01 -28.42 -3.99
C SER A 287 -1.20 -27.98 -4.82
N PRO A 288 -1.54 -26.68 -4.86
CA PRO A 288 -2.56 -26.17 -5.77
C PRO A 288 -2.11 -26.29 -7.22
N LEU A 289 -3.08 -26.32 -8.15
CA LEU A 289 -2.85 -26.24 -9.59
C LEU A 289 -2.15 -24.92 -9.96
N TYR A 290 -2.55 -23.83 -9.32
CA TYR A 290 -1.87 -22.54 -9.36
C TYR A 290 -2.30 -21.67 -8.16
N THR A 291 -1.48 -20.68 -7.84
CA THR A 291 -1.74 -19.66 -6.81
C THR A 291 -1.85 -18.29 -7.46
N VAL A 292 -3.02 -17.65 -7.36
CA VAL A 292 -3.22 -16.26 -7.81
C VAL A 292 -3.17 -15.31 -6.62
N GLY A 293 -2.35 -14.27 -6.73
CA GLY A 293 -2.38 -13.14 -5.82
C GLY A 293 -3.50 -12.17 -6.21
N ILE A 294 -4.18 -11.60 -5.20
CA ILE A 294 -5.03 -10.42 -5.39
C ILE A 294 -4.94 -9.51 -4.16
N GLY A 295 -5.10 -8.21 -4.35
CA GLY A 295 -5.01 -7.23 -3.28
C GLY A 295 -4.85 -5.82 -3.84
N GLY A 296 -5.42 -4.85 -3.12
CA GLY A 296 -5.37 -3.44 -3.48
C GLY A 296 -4.38 -2.62 -2.67
N SER A 297 -3.90 -1.50 -3.22
CA SER A 297 -2.95 -0.59 -2.54
C SER A 297 -1.66 -1.34 -2.17
N GLY A 298 -1.27 -1.36 -0.90
CA GLY A 298 -0.21 -2.24 -0.38
C GLY A 298 -0.40 -3.73 -0.68
N GLY A 299 -1.64 -4.21 -0.85
CA GLY A 299 -1.93 -5.55 -1.35
C GLY A 299 -1.53 -5.80 -2.81
N GLY A 300 -1.44 -4.75 -3.62
CA GLY A 300 -0.89 -4.81 -4.97
C GLY A 300 0.63 -4.87 -4.96
N ILE A 301 1.26 -3.99 -4.18
CA ILE A 301 2.73 -3.93 -3.98
C ILE A 301 3.29 -5.30 -3.55
N GLN A 302 2.62 -5.96 -2.61
CA GLN A 302 2.99 -7.29 -2.13
C GLN A 302 3.10 -8.30 -3.28
N GLN A 303 2.24 -8.25 -4.29
CA GLN A 303 2.30 -9.19 -5.42
C GLN A 303 3.53 -8.96 -6.29
N TYR A 304 3.88 -7.71 -6.58
CA TYR A 304 5.09 -7.36 -7.34
C TYR A 304 6.37 -7.72 -6.58
N VAL A 305 6.48 -7.28 -5.33
CA VAL A 305 7.67 -7.50 -4.49
C VAL A 305 7.83 -8.97 -4.11
N TYR A 306 6.77 -9.67 -3.72
CA TYR A 306 6.89 -11.10 -3.37
C TYR A 306 7.03 -11.98 -4.61
N GLY A 307 6.44 -11.59 -5.75
CA GLY A 307 6.64 -12.30 -7.01
C GLY A 307 8.08 -12.24 -7.53
N GLN A 308 8.78 -11.11 -7.34
CA GLN A 308 10.22 -11.03 -7.66
C GLN A 308 11.08 -11.77 -6.61
N ASN A 309 10.76 -11.66 -5.31
CA ASN A 309 11.61 -12.17 -4.22
C ASN A 309 11.40 -13.66 -3.89
N HIS A 310 10.21 -14.21 -4.17
CA HIS A 310 9.83 -15.59 -3.83
C HIS A 310 9.28 -16.34 -5.05
N PRO A 311 10.15 -16.71 -6.03
CA PRO A 311 9.74 -17.52 -7.18
C PRO A 311 9.02 -18.81 -6.76
N GLY A 312 7.82 -19.04 -7.31
CA GLY A 312 6.95 -20.17 -6.94
C GLY A 312 5.95 -19.86 -5.82
N LEU A 313 5.97 -18.67 -5.20
CA LEU A 313 4.89 -18.22 -4.31
C LEU A 313 3.61 -17.93 -5.10
N LEU A 314 3.72 -17.18 -6.20
CA LEU A 314 2.61 -16.80 -7.09
C LEU A 314 2.84 -17.34 -8.49
N ASP A 315 1.76 -17.82 -9.11
CA ASP A 315 1.69 -18.26 -10.50
C ASP A 315 0.95 -17.23 -11.39
N ALA A 316 0.26 -16.27 -10.76
CA ALA A 316 -0.54 -15.22 -11.38
C ALA A 316 -0.73 -14.04 -10.40
N ALA A 317 -0.92 -12.82 -10.92
CA ALA A 317 -1.13 -11.62 -10.10
C ALA A 317 -2.27 -10.73 -10.63
N ILE A 318 -3.14 -10.29 -9.72
CA ILE A 318 -4.17 -9.27 -9.96
C ILE A 318 -3.94 -8.12 -8.95
N PRO A 319 -2.89 -7.29 -9.15
CA PRO A 319 -2.63 -6.12 -8.33
C PRO A 319 -3.68 -5.04 -8.63
N GLN A 320 -4.29 -4.50 -7.58
CA GLN A 320 -5.36 -3.51 -7.70
C GLN A 320 -4.88 -2.13 -7.26
N TYR A 321 -5.05 -1.10 -8.10
CA TYR A 321 -4.65 0.30 -7.80
C TYR A 321 -3.29 0.38 -7.08
N SER A 322 -2.30 -0.32 -7.67
CA SER A 322 -1.03 -0.63 -7.03
C SER A 322 0.03 0.46 -7.22
N TYR A 323 1.08 0.35 -6.41
CA TYR A 323 2.39 0.97 -6.63
C TYR A 323 3.40 -0.13 -7.00
N PRO A 324 4.57 0.19 -7.59
CA PRO A 324 5.63 -0.80 -7.81
C PRO A 324 6.19 -1.35 -6.50
N ASP A 325 6.58 -0.46 -5.59
CA ASP A 325 7.00 -0.70 -4.22
C ASP A 325 6.65 0.54 -3.38
N MET A 326 7.10 0.58 -2.14
CA MET A 326 6.85 1.71 -1.24
C MET A 326 8.06 2.54 -0.88
N THR A 327 9.26 1.98 -0.92
CA THR A 327 10.49 2.74 -0.68
C THR A 327 10.57 3.90 -1.68
N THR A 328 10.21 3.70 -2.94
CA THR A 328 10.16 4.77 -3.96
C THR A 328 9.01 5.78 -3.75
N GLN A 329 7.89 5.37 -3.14
CA GLN A 329 6.78 6.29 -2.82
C GLN A 329 7.11 7.22 -1.65
N THR A 330 8.00 6.83 -0.73
CA THR A 330 8.47 7.73 0.33
C THR A 330 9.16 8.99 -0.20
N ILE A 331 9.57 9.01 -1.48
CA ILE A 331 10.14 10.20 -2.10
C ILE A 331 9.05 11.30 -2.21
N ASN A 332 7.84 10.95 -2.64
CA ASN A 332 6.67 11.85 -2.65
C ASN A 332 6.34 12.32 -1.22
N VAL A 333 6.32 11.39 -0.26
CA VAL A 333 6.07 11.67 1.17
C VAL A 333 7.04 12.74 1.71
N GLY A 334 8.33 12.63 1.39
CA GLY A 334 9.32 13.61 1.85
C GLY A 334 9.35 14.92 1.05
N ASP A 335 8.91 14.93 -0.20
CA ASP A 335 8.87 16.15 -1.03
C ASP A 335 7.61 17.00 -0.77
N CYS A 336 6.44 16.37 -0.64
CA CYS A 336 5.13 17.04 -0.64
C CYS A 336 5.00 18.11 0.44
N GLU A 337 5.26 17.79 1.71
CA GLU A 337 5.11 18.77 2.79
C GLU A 337 6.19 19.86 2.77
N LEU A 338 7.36 19.63 2.16
CA LEU A 338 8.35 20.70 1.94
C LEU A 338 7.84 21.72 0.91
N LEU A 339 7.15 21.25 -0.15
CA LEU A 339 6.56 22.11 -1.18
C LEU A 339 5.30 22.83 -0.68
N GLU A 340 4.36 22.13 -0.02
CA GLU A 340 3.17 22.75 0.57
C GLU A 340 3.56 23.80 1.62
N ARG A 341 4.53 23.50 2.50
CA ARG A 341 5.01 24.48 3.49
C ARG A 341 5.73 25.67 2.82
N TYR A 342 6.41 25.47 1.69
CA TYR A 342 6.97 26.60 0.94
C TYR A 342 5.85 27.53 0.47
N MET A 343 4.84 27.00 -0.23
CA MET A 343 3.72 27.77 -0.79
C MET A 343 2.85 28.43 0.29
N ASP A 344 2.52 27.71 1.37
CA ASP A 344 1.58 28.20 2.39
C ASP A 344 2.24 29.06 3.49
N VAL A 345 3.56 28.98 3.68
CA VAL A 345 4.25 29.60 4.83
C VAL A 345 5.46 30.45 4.43
N THR A 346 6.30 30.00 3.50
CA THR A 346 7.51 30.76 3.13
C THR A 346 7.21 31.82 2.07
N ASP A 347 6.45 31.48 1.03
CA ASP A 347 5.99 32.38 -0.03
C ASP A 347 4.47 32.62 0.04
N GLY A 348 3.87 32.46 1.22
CA GLY A 348 2.41 32.54 1.44
C GLY A 348 1.77 33.92 1.25
N ASP A 349 2.56 34.96 0.98
CA ASP A 349 2.07 36.28 0.53
C ASP A 349 1.95 36.36 -1.01
N ASN A 350 2.37 35.33 -1.75
CA ASN A 350 2.31 35.28 -3.22
C ASN A 350 0.95 34.74 -3.70
N PRO A 351 0.10 35.58 -4.34
CA PRO A 351 -1.25 35.19 -4.75
C PRO A 351 -1.26 34.17 -5.92
N ARG A 352 -0.10 33.75 -6.41
CA ARG A 352 0.03 32.61 -7.33
C ARG A 352 -0.45 31.31 -6.69
N TRP A 353 -0.13 31.08 -5.42
CA TRP A 353 -0.43 29.83 -4.72
C TRP A 353 -1.83 29.75 -4.11
N ASP A 354 -2.58 30.86 -4.14
CA ASP A 354 -4.03 30.90 -3.84
C ASP A 354 -4.86 30.17 -4.92
N ASP A 355 -4.32 30.08 -6.14
CA ASP A 355 -4.90 29.39 -7.29
C ASP A 355 -4.27 27.99 -7.39
N TRP A 356 -5.06 26.97 -7.06
CA TRP A 356 -4.57 25.60 -6.87
C TRP A 356 -3.96 25.00 -8.14
N ASP A 357 -4.47 25.35 -9.31
CA ASP A 357 -3.94 24.92 -10.62
C ASP A 357 -2.45 25.31 -10.78
N ASN A 358 -1.99 26.39 -10.14
CA ASN A 358 -0.58 26.77 -10.17
C ASN A 358 0.33 25.88 -9.29
N ARG A 359 -0.19 25.20 -8.27
CA ARG A 359 0.62 24.34 -7.38
C ARG A 359 1.13 23.10 -8.11
N GLN A 360 0.35 22.58 -9.06
CA GLN A 360 0.69 21.47 -9.95
C GLN A 360 2.01 21.68 -10.70
N ILE A 361 2.34 22.94 -11.01
CA ILE A 361 3.53 23.35 -11.77
C ILE A 361 4.84 22.95 -11.06
N ILE A 362 4.84 22.85 -9.72
CA ILE A 362 6.00 22.44 -8.91
C ILE A 362 5.82 21.07 -8.26
N GLN A 363 4.57 20.68 -7.97
CA GLN A 363 4.23 19.37 -7.39
C GLN A 363 4.25 18.26 -8.43
N GLY A 364 3.74 18.50 -9.64
CA GLY A 364 3.51 17.47 -10.65
C GLY A 364 2.21 16.69 -10.43
N GLN A 365 1.83 16.43 -9.18
CA GLN A 365 0.59 15.74 -8.82
C GLN A 365 -0.68 16.58 -9.08
N ASN A 366 -1.86 15.95 -8.98
CA ASN A 366 -3.14 16.64 -9.17
C ASN A 366 -3.48 17.61 -8.02
N THR A 367 -4.25 18.64 -8.35
CA THR A 367 -4.84 19.62 -7.43
C THR A 367 -6.23 20.01 -7.93
N ILE A 368 -7.16 20.32 -7.02
CA ILE A 368 -8.52 20.70 -7.39
C ILE A 368 -8.94 21.94 -6.58
N GLU A 369 -9.14 23.07 -7.27
CA GLU A 369 -9.80 24.25 -6.73
C GLU A 369 -11.27 23.92 -6.38
N GLY A 370 -11.72 24.34 -5.19
CA GLY A 370 -13.05 24.00 -4.69
C GLY A 370 -13.20 22.59 -4.09
N PHE A 371 -12.13 21.80 -4.01
CA PHE A 371 -12.15 20.49 -3.34
C PHE A 371 -12.53 20.64 -1.86
N THR A 372 -13.33 19.70 -1.34
CA THR A 372 -13.78 19.74 0.07
C THR A 372 -13.35 18.49 0.81
N SER A 373 -12.50 18.67 1.82
CA SER A 373 -11.95 17.60 2.66
C SER A 373 -11.88 18.02 4.13
N GLU A 374 -11.49 17.11 5.03
CA GLU A 374 -11.18 17.51 6.40
C GLU A 374 -9.95 18.43 6.48
N TRP A 375 -8.92 18.24 5.64
CA TRP A 375 -7.74 19.11 5.62
C TRP A 375 -8.06 20.51 5.12
N GLN A 376 -8.80 20.60 4.01
CA GLN A 376 -9.27 21.87 3.46
C GLN A 376 -10.17 22.60 4.48
N ALA A 377 -11.06 21.89 5.18
CA ALA A 377 -11.91 22.48 6.21
C ALA A 377 -11.14 22.94 7.47
N ARG A 378 -10.02 22.28 7.82
CA ARG A 378 -9.14 22.65 8.95
C ARG A 378 -8.29 23.88 8.65
N THR A 379 -7.82 24.03 7.42
CA THR A 379 -6.99 25.15 6.96
C THR A 379 -7.81 26.38 6.57
N GLY A 380 -9.00 26.16 6.00
CA GLY A 380 -9.76 27.22 5.31
C GLY A 380 -9.24 27.50 3.90
N ALA A 381 -8.45 26.60 3.31
CA ALA A 381 -8.04 26.64 1.91
C ALA A 381 -9.24 26.63 0.95
N THR A 382 -9.04 27.04 -0.30
CA THR A 382 -10.10 27.01 -1.33
C THR A 382 -10.17 25.70 -2.10
N GLY A 383 -9.05 24.96 -2.18
CA GLY A 383 -8.93 23.63 -2.80
C GLY A 383 -8.03 22.69 -1.99
N SER A 384 -7.53 21.64 -2.65
CA SER A 384 -6.54 20.71 -2.09
C SER A 384 -5.69 20.05 -3.19
N SER A 385 -4.72 19.21 -2.79
CA SER A 385 -3.79 18.47 -3.65
C SER A 385 -3.68 16.99 -3.25
N GLU A 386 -3.17 16.13 -4.14
CA GLU A 386 -2.79 14.75 -3.78
C GLU A 386 -1.65 14.73 -2.74
N CYS A 387 -0.79 15.76 -2.71
CA CYS A 387 0.20 15.92 -1.65
C CYS A 387 -0.47 16.00 -0.26
N ILE A 388 -1.61 16.68 -0.16
CA ILE A 388 -2.36 16.83 1.09
C ILE A 388 -3.24 15.60 1.37
N GLU A 389 -4.12 15.23 0.45
CA GLU A 389 -5.13 14.18 0.72
C GLU A 389 -4.52 12.77 0.66
N GLY A 390 -3.54 12.55 -0.22
CA GLY A 390 -2.84 11.28 -0.37
C GLY A 390 -1.65 11.09 0.60
N TRP A 391 -0.79 12.10 0.75
CA TRP A 391 0.54 11.88 1.38
C TRP A 391 0.73 12.48 2.78
N ARG A 392 0.02 13.54 3.19
CA ARG A 392 0.19 14.23 4.50
C ARG A 392 0.20 13.30 5.70
N GLY A 393 -0.70 12.32 5.73
CA GLY A 393 -0.81 11.35 6.84
C GLY A 393 0.36 10.36 6.92
N ALA A 394 1.08 10.14 5.81
CA ALA A 394 2.24 9.26 5.76
C ALA A 394 3.55 9.98 6.16
N THR A 395 3.62 11.31 6.02
CA THR A 395 4.80 12.12 6.33
C THR A 395 5.38 11.87 7.72
N PRO A 396 4.63 11.97 8.83
CA PRO A 396 5.22 11.71 10.15
C PRO A 396 5.56 10.23 10.36
N LEU A 397 4.85 9.28 9.74
CA LEU A 397 5.17 7.84 9.78
C LEU A 397 6.46 7.46 9.03
N ALA A 398 6.87 8.27 8.05
CA ALA A 398 8.14 8.10 7.35
C ALA A 398 9.27 8.93 7.98
N MET A 399 8.99 10.17 8.39
CA MET A 399 10.02 11.18 8.71
C MET A 399 10.15 11.50 10.21
N ASN A 400 9.41 10.84 11.10
CA ASN A 400 9.51 11.06 12.55
C ASN A 400 9.45 9.75 13.38
N PRO A 401 10.58 9.23 13.91
CA PRO A 401 10.63 8.03 14.76
C PRO A 401 9.94 8.18 16.12
N THR A 402 9.43 9.36 16.45
CA THR A 402 8.65 9.61 17.67
C THR A 402 7.14 9.46 17.45
N PHE A 403 6.67 9.39 16.19
CA PHE A 403 5.24 9.36 15.83
C PHE A 403 4.78 7.99 15.34
N GLY A 404 3.94 7.32 16.12
CA GLY A 404 3.24 6.11 15.67
C GLY A 404 2.79 5.24 16.83
N LEU A 405 1.95 4.26 16.51
CA LEU A 405 1.40 3.27 17.42
C LEU A 405 1.17 1.96 16.64
N ALA A 406 1.43 0.81 17.26
CA ALA A 406 1.10 -0.50 16.70
C ALA A 406 -0.41 -0.68 16.50
N VAL A 407 -0.81 -1.42 15.45
CA VAL A 407 -2.23 -1.74 15.17
C VAL A 407 -2.86 -2.52 16.33
N GLY A 408 -4.06 -2.10 16.74
CA GLY A 408 -4.80 -2.73 17.83
C GLY A 408 -4.20 -2.49 19.22
N MET A 409 -3.19 -1.63 19.34
CA MET A 409 -2.61 -1.29 20.64
C MET A 409 -3.60 -0.53 21.52
N ASP A 410 -4.52 0.24 20.95
CA ASP A 410 -5.63 0.89 21.64
C ASP A 410 -6.55 -0.12 22.35
N GLU A 411 -6.98 -1.17 21.65
CA GLU A 411 -7.78 -2.27 22.21
C GLU A 411 -7.03 -3.03 23.31
N VAL A 412 -5.70 -3.16 23.18
CA VAL A 412 -4.83 -3.81 24.19
C VAL A 412 -4.52 -2.88 25.38
N ILE A 413 -4.55 -1.56 25.20
CA ILE A 413 -4.43 -0.56 26.28
C ILE A 413 -5.71 -0.49 27.11
N MET A 414 -6.88 -0.61 26.48
CA MET A 414 -8.19 -0.39 27.14
C MET A 414 -8.38 -1.10 28.49
N PRO A 415 -8.02 -2.39 28.66
CA PRO A 415 -8.11 -3.08 29.96
C PRO A 415 -7.27 -2.44 31.09
N PHE A 416 -6.20 -1.72 30.75
CA PHE A 416 -5.24 -1.14 31.70
C PHE A 416 -5.42 0.36 31.95
N VAL A 417 -6.33 1.04 31.23
CA VAL A 417 -6.47 2.52 31.26
C VAL A 417 -6.62 3.09 32.68
N GLY A 418 -7.29 2.37 33.58
CA GLY A 418 -7.45 2.77 34.99
C GLY A 418 -6.14 2.78 35.79
N GLU A 419 -5.22 1.86 35.50
CA GLU A 419 -3.89 1.81 36.11
C GLU A 419 -2.99 2.92 35.54
N LEU A 420 -3.01 3.10 34.21
CA LEU A 420 -2.24 4.14 33.53
C LEU A 420 -2.56 5.55 34.06
N LEU A 421 -3.86 5.86 34.22
CA LEU A 421 -4.32 7.12 34.80
C LEU A 421 -3.89 7.30 36.26
N ALA A 422 -3.85 6.21 37.05
CA ALA A 422 -3.40 6.26 38.44
C ALA A 422 -1.88 6.51 38.55
N LYS A 423 -1.08 5.81 37.73
CA LYS A 423 0.39 5.97 37.66
C LYS A 423 0.79 7.37 37.20
N LEU A 424 0.16 7.86 36.13
CA LEU A 424 0.31 9.23 35.65
C LEU A 424 0.00 10.25 36.76
N GLY A 425 -1.12 10.11 37.46
CA GLY A 425 -1.50 10.97 38.58
C GLY A 425 -0.54 10.92 39.78
N ALA A 426 0.28 9.87 39.88
CA ALA A 426 1.34 9.70 40.87
C ALA A 426 2.74 10.12 40.37
N GLY A 427 2.88 10.53 39.10
CA GLY A 427 4.19 10.84 38.49
C GLY A 427 5.08 9.61 38.29
N GLN A 428 4.48 8.43 38.11
CA GLN A 428 5.15 7.16 37.85
C GLN A 428 5.23 6.88 36.34
N PRO A 429 6.14 6.00 35.87
CA PRO A 429 6.20 5.58 34.48
C PRO A 429 4.85 5.03 33.98
N VAL A 430 4.41 5.47 32.80
CA VAL A 430 3.02 5.27 32.33
C VAL A 430 2.92 4.01 31.47
N TYR A 431 3.04 2.86 32.14
CA TYR A 431 2.77 1.53 31.58
C TYR A 431 2.28 0.58 32.69
N PRO A 432 1.55 -0.52 32.35
CA PRO A 432 1.01 -1.43 33.35
C PRO A 432 2.13 -2.22 34.03
N ASP A 433 2.00 -2.52 35.33
CA ASP A 433 3.03 -3.27 36.06
C ASP A 433 3.25 -4.63 35.40
N ASP A 434 2.17 -5.34 35.06
CA ASP A 434 2.21 -6.63 34.39
C ASP A 434 2.62 -6.57 32.91
N PHE A 435 2.72 -5.39 32.30
CA PHE A 435 3.02 -5.26 30.86
C PHE A 435 4.08 -4.17 30.59
N PRO A 436 5.33 -4.37 31.03
CA PRO A 436 6.39 -3.37 30.88
C PRO A 436 6.74 -3.08 29.41
N ASP A 437 6.61 -4.07 28.52
CA ASP A 437 6.83 -3.91 27.08
C ASP A 437 5.83 -2.90 26.43
N LEU A 438 4.65 -2.67 27.03
CA LEU A 438 3.74 -1.61 26.58
C LEU A 438 4.32 -0.20 26.80
N GLY A 439 5.17 0.00 27.81
CA GLY A 439 5.89 1.26 28.00
C GLY A 439 6.96 1.52 26.94
N ARG A 440 7.53 0.45 26.37
CA ARG A 440 8.50 0.54 25.27
C ARG A 440 7.81 0.93 23.97
N LEU A 441 6.62 0.38 23.70
CA LEU A 441 5.75 0.76 22.59
C LEU A 441 5.26 2.22 22.69
N LEU A 442 4.71 2.58 23.86
CA LEU A 442 4.19 3.92 24.13
C LEU A 442 5.27 5.01 24.33
N ARG A 443 6.56 4.65 24.27
CA ARG A 443 7.68 5.55 24.56
C ARG A 443 7.58 6.22 25.95
N THR A 444 7.04 5.48 26.93
CA THR A 444 6.90 5.88 28.35
C THR A 444 7.77 5.05 29.30
N HIS A 445 8.56 4.11 28.77
CA HIS A 445 9.54 3.33 29.54
C HIS A 445 10.60 4.24 30.17
N GLU A 446 11.08 3.90 31.37
CA GLU A 446 12.04 4.73 32.14
C GLU A 446 13.43 4.87 31.47
N ASP A 447 13.76 3.93 30.59
CA ASP A 447 14.96 3.94 29.75
C ASP A 447 14.57 4.24 28.28
N PRO A 448 14.87 5.45 27.76
CA PRO A 448 14.57 5.83 26.38
C PRO A 448 15.28 4.99 25.32
N ALA A 449 16.41 4.34 25.64
CA ALA A 449 17.11 3.46 24.70
C ALA A 449 16.32 2.16 24.41
N GLN A 450 15.22 1.91 25.12
CA GLN A 450 14.33 0.77 24.92
C GLN A 450 13.02 1.13 24.20
N TRP A 451 12.81 2.41 23.87
CA TRP A 451 11.63 2.90 23.16
C TRP A 451 11.61 2.40 21.71
N VAL A 452 10.41 2.07 21.21
CA VAL A 452 10.21 1.78 19.78
C VAL A 452 10.39 3.07 18.97
N GLN A 453 11.13 2.97 17.87
CA GLN A 453 11.25 4.02 16.85
C GLN A 453 10.16 3.77 15.81
N TRP A 454 9.18 4.67 15.74
CA TRP A 454 8.04 4.50 14.84
C TRP A 454 8.33 5.12 13.47
N THR A 455 9.13 4.46 12.63
CA THR A 455 9.27 4.80 11.19
C THR A 455 9.23 3.58 10.29
N HIS A 456 8.93 3.80 9.01
CA HIS A 456 9.15 2.79 7.97
C HIS A 456 10.62 2.28 7.94
N TRP A 457 11.59 3.15 8.20
CA TRP A 457 13.01 2.76 8.23
C TRP A 457 13.31 1.76 9.35
N ALA A 458 12.76 2.01 10.54
CA ALA A 458 12.90 1.11 11.69
C ALA A 458 12.10 -0.19 11.54
N ASP A 459 10.93 -0.15 10.89
CA ASP A 459 10.12 -1.36 10.62
C ASP A 459 10.87 -2.38 9.74
N VAL A 460 11.77 -1.89 8.88
CA VAL A 460 12.59 -2.68 7.93
C VAL A 460 14.09 -2.46 8.17
N GLU A 461 14.51 -2.31 9.43
CA GLU A 461 15.91 -2.06 9.78
C GLU A 461 16.85 -3.19 9.35
N GLU A 462 16.34 -4.41 9.12
CA GLU A 462 17.16 -5.52 8.60
C GLU A 462 17.61 -5.31 7.15
N VAL A 463 16.94 -4.42 6.41
CA VAL A 463 17.34 -3.98 5.07
C VAL A 463 18.11 -2.67 5.15
N TYR A 464 17.50 -1.60 5.67
CA TYR A 464 18.14 -0.28 5.63
C TYR A 464 19.41 -0.22 6.48
N GLY A 465 19.49 -1.01 7.55
CA GLY A 465 20.57 -0.99 8.52
C GLY A 465 20.37 0.09 9.59
N THR A 466 21.13 -0.01 10.68
CA THR A 466 21.12 0.94 11.80
C THR A 466 22.43 1.74 11.80
N ASP A 467 22.38 3.05 12.05
CA ASP A 467 23.59 3.82 12.33
C ASP A 467 24.19 3.39 13.68
N PRO A 468 25.48 3.00 13.74
CA PRO A 468 26.10 2.50 14.96
C PRO A 468 26.43 3.58 16.00
N THR A 469 26.21 4.87 15.69
CA THR A 469 26.45 6.02 16.57
C THR A 469 25.15 6.49 17.23
N SER A 470 24.09 6.69 16.45
CA SER A 470 22.80 7.16 16.94
C SER A 470 21.87 6.02 17.38
N GLY A 471 22.01 4.84 16.79
CA GLY A 471 21.12 3.69 17.03
C GLY A 471 19.77 3.80 16.31
N TYR A 472 19.63 4.71 15.34
CA TYR A 472 18.45 4.83 14.49
C TYR A 472 18.65 4.13 13.14
N ALA A 473 17.55 3.72 12.51
CA ALA A 473 17.59 3.16 11.16
C ALA A 473 18.06 4.20 10.12
N GLN A 474 18.85 3.75 9.14
CA GLN A 474 19.38 4.57 8.06
C GLN A 474 18.28 5.01 7.08
N VAL A 475 18.44 6.20 6.50
CA VAL A 475 17.39 6.88 5.72
C VAL A 475 17.78 6.97 4.24
N PRO A 476 17.04 6.32 3.32
CA PRO A 476 17.34 6.34 1.88
C PRO A 476 16.86 7.62 1.15
N TRP A 477 16.13 8.51 1.83
CA TRP A 477 15.60 9.74 1.23
C TRP A 477 16.68 10.83 1.08
N ASP A 478 16.78 11.41 -0.11
CA ASP A 478 17.77 12.42 -0.50
C ASP A 478 17.08 13.58 -1.22
N ASN A 479 17.57 14.81 -1.06
CA ASN A 479 17.20 15.93 -1.95
C ASN A 479 18.38 16.83 -2.36
N VAL A 480 19.61 16.33 -2.32
CA VAL A 480 20.79 17.04 -2.82
C VAL A 480 20.75 17.10 -4.34
N GLY A 481 20.90 18.31 -4.90
CA GLY A 481 20.90 18.56 -6.34
C GLY A 481 19.53 18.47 -7.04
N VAL A 482 18.45 18.17 -6.31
CA VAL A 482 17.08 18.16 -6.85
C VAL A 482 16.63 19.59 -7.11
N GLN A 483 16.20 19.86 -8.36
CA GLN A 483 15.72 21.17 -8.81
C GLN A 483 14.20 21.14 -8.95
N TYR A 484 13.47 21.45 -7.89
CA TYR A 484 12.01 21.49 -7.91
C TYR A 484 11.52 22.54 -8.92
N GLY A 485 10.54 22.20 -9.75
CA GLY A 485 10.04 23.07 -10.83
C GLY A 485 10.97 23.22 -12.04
N LEU A 486 11.97 22.33 -12.25
CA LEU A 486 12.91 22.45 -13.39
C LEU A 486 12.20 22.50 -14.76
N ARG A 487 11.25 21.60 -15.03
CA ARG A 487 10.45 21.67 -16.27
C ARG A 487 9.69 22.99 -16.42
N ALA A 488 9.12 23.49 -15.33
CA ALA A 488 8.33 24.71 -15.34
C ALA A 488 9.16 25.97 -15.64
N VAL A 489 10.42 26.04 -15.20
CA VAL A 489 11.31 27.13 -15.64
C VAL A 489 11.81 26.90 -17.08
N ALA A 490 11.91 25.63 -17.50
CA ALA A 490 12.35 25.25 -18.84
C ALA A 490 11.29 25.49 -19.95
N ASP A 491 10.00 25.42 -19.63
CA ASP A 491 8.90 25.81 -20.54
C ASP A 491 8.44 27.27 -20.37
N GLY A 492 8.79 27.90 -19.24
CA GLY A 492 8.49 29.30 -18.93
C GLY A 492 7.22 29.53 -18.11
N SER A 493 6.59 28.46 -17.60
CA SER A 493 5.47 28.52 -16.64
C SER A 493 5.90 29.12 -15.29
N LEU A 494 7.15 28.86 -14.87
CA LEU A 494 7.78 29.44 -13.69
C LEU A 494 8.86 30.44 -14.12
N THR A 495 8.93 31.61 -13.49
CA THR A 495 9.99 32.58 -13.80
C THR A 495 11.32 32.17 -13.17
N PRO A 496 12.47 32.63 -13.72
CA PRO A 496 13.78 32.42 -13.10
C PRO A 496 13.87 32.84 -11.63
N ALA A 497 13.19 33.93 -11.26
CA ALA A 497 13.20 34.43 -9.89
C ALA A 497 12.43 33.50 -8.93
N GLU A 498 11.22 33.07 -9.32
CA GLU A 498 10.43 32.09 -8.54
C GLU A 498 11.17 30.75 -8.43
N PHE A 499 11.82 30.28 -9.49
CA PHE A 499 12.60 29.03 -9.48
C PHE A 499 13.80 29.08 -8.52
N LEU A 500 14.54 30.20 -8.52
CA LEU A 500 15.65 30.42 -7.60
C LEU A 500 15.19 30.57 -6.15
N ASP A 501 14.07 31.26 -5.91
CA ASP A 501 13.50 31.42 -4.58
C ASP A 501 12.99 30.09 -4.01
N LEU A 502 12.19 29.34 -4.80
CA LEU A 502 11.73 27.99 -4.46
C LEU A 502 12.89 27.09 -4.05
N ASN A 503 13.91 26.97 -4.89
CA ASN A 503 15.02 26.05 -4.59
C ASN A 503 15.95 26.56 -3.48
N ALA A 504 16.00 27.87 -3.21
CA ALA A 504 16.67 28.41 -2.03
C ALA A 504 15.90 28.15 -0.72
N ASN A 505 14.57 28.05 -0.76
CA ASN A 505 13.73 28.01 0.45
C ASN A 505 13.13 26.63 0.79
N VAL A 506 13.00 25.73 -0.18
CA VAL A 506 12.62 24.32 0.06
C VAL A 506 13.76 23.63 0.82
N GLY A 507 13.48 23.19 2.05
CA GLY A 507 14.48 22.64 2.95
C GLY A 507 14.69 21.12 2.84
N SER A 508 14.90 20.47 3.99
CA SER A 508 14.99 19.01 4.11
C SER A 508 14.37 18.52 5.42
N TRP A 509 14.41 17.22 5.66
CA TRP A 509 14.16 16.61 6.98
C TRP A 509 15.44 16.56 7.82
N LYS A 510 15.28 16.58 9.15
CA LYS A 510 16.34 16.38 10.16
C LYS A 510 16.90 14.96 10.16
N GLU A 511 17.95 14.71 10.95
CA GLU A 511 18.37 13.36 11.32
C GLU A 511 17.35 12.71 12.29
N PRO A 512 17.17 11.37 12.25
CA PRO A 512 16.25 10.65 13.13
C PRO A 512 16.40 10.93 14.63
N GLU A 513 17.65 11.11 15.10
CA GLU A 513 17.96 11.46 16.50
C GLU A 513 17.60 12.91 16.90
N ASP A 514 17.45 13.82 15.94
CA ASP A 514 17.09 15.24 16.15
C ASP A 514 15.58 15.50 16.02
N ASN A 515 14.79 14.47 15.72
CA ASN A 515 13.33 14.54 15.68
C ASN A 515 12.72 14.73 17.07
N VAL A 516 11.59 15.43 17.10
CA VAL A 516 10.81 15.73 18.32
C VAL A 516 9.37 15.25 18.18
N PRO A 517 8.59 15.11 19.27
CA PRO A 517 7.17 14.84 19.18
C PRO A 517 6.43 15.82 18.25
N GLU A 518 5.50 15.30 17.46
CA GLU A 518 4.60 16.11 16.61
C GLU A 518 3.76 17.07 17.44
N SER A 519 3.16 18.08 16.81
CA SER A 519 2.23 18.96 17.52
C SER A 519 0.95 18.20 17.90
N CYS A 520 0.41 18.43 19.10
CA CYS A 520 -0.86 17.82 19.49
C CYS A 520 -2.04 18.32 18.65
N GLY A 521 -1.95 19.48 17.99
CA GLY A 521 -2.93 19.88 16.98
C GLY A 521 -2.91 18.95 15.75
N MET A 522 -1.72 18.56 15.27
CA MET A 522 -1.56 17.57 14.19
C MET A 522 -2.03 16.18 14.63
N VAL A 523 -1.63 15.71 15.82
CA VAL A 523 -2.09 14.42 16.35
C VAL A 523 -3.62 14.37 16.51
N ARG A 524 -4.25 15.42 17.06
CA ARG A 524 -5.73 15.50 17.12
C ARG A 524 -6.38 15.57 15.73
N ALA A 525 -5.71 16.12 14.73
CA ALA A 525 -6.21 16.11 13.36
C ALA A 525 -6.23 14.70 12.76
N MET A 526 -5.20 13.89 13.04
CA MET A 526 -5.06 12.53 12.51
C MET A 526 -5.87 11.47 13.29
N VAL A 527 -5.84 11.49 14.63
CA VAL A 527 -6.46 10.44 15.47
C VAL A 527 -7.62 10.91 16.35
N GLY A 528 -8.02 12.18 16.24
CA GLY A 528 -9.14 12.77 16.98
C GLY A 528 -8.79 13.28 18.39
N ASP A 529 -9.73 14.01 18.99
CA ASP A 529 -9.51 14.77 20.23
C ASP A 529 -9.18 13.89 21.45
N ASP A 530 -9.89 12.78 21.66
CA ASP A 530 -9.71 11.91 22.83
C ASP A 530 -8.30 11.28 22.84
N LEU A 531 -7.87 10.74 21.70
CA LEU A 531 -6.55 10.12 21.53
C LEU A 531 -5.42 11.15 21.50
N GLY A 532 -5.60 12.31 20.84
CA GLY A 532 -4.62 13.39 20.86
C GLY A 532 -4.47 14.04 22.24
N ALA A 533 -5.53 14.08 23.06
CA ALA A 533 -5.45 14.50 24.46
C ALA A 533 -4.67 13.48 25.31
N PHE A 534 -4.88 12.17 25.08
CA PHE A 534 -4.08 11.13 25.73
C PHE A 534 -2.60 11.18 25.31
N ALA A 535 -2.31 11.32 24.02
CA ALA A 535 -0.96 11.43 23.48
C ALA A 535 -0.18 12.59 24.12
N GLY A 536 -0.78 13.78 24.22
CA GLY A 536 -0.15 14.94 24.87
C GLY A 536 0.02 14.77 26.39
N LEU A 537 -0.84 13.97 27.01
CA LEU A 537 -0.77 13.65 28.44
C LEU A 537 0.39 12.70 28.79
N ILE A 538 0.79 11.84 27.84
CA ILE A 538 1.93 10.91 28.00
C ILE A 538 3.21 11.35 27.26
N GLY A 539 3.21 12.51 26.60
CA GLY A 539 4.39 13.10 25.95
C GLY A 539 4.67 12.61 24.51
N LEU A 540 3.71 11.95 23.86
CA LEU A 540 3.79 11.56 22.44
C LEU A 540 3.54 12.73 21.46
N CYS A 541 3.07 13.87 21.96
CA CYS A 541 2.96 15.11 21.19
C CYS A 541 3.19 16.32 22.11
N GLU A 542 3.55 17.48 21.54
CA GLU A 542 3.76 18.73 22.30
C GLU A 542 3.22 19.96 21.57
N GLY A 543 2.45 20.81 22.24
CA GLY A 543 1.91 22.06 21.68
C GLY A 543 0.53 21.87 21.03
N ASP A 544 -0.35 22.86 21.18
CA ASP A 544 -1.75 22.78 20.73
C ASP A 544 -1.96 23.30 19.29
N GLU A 545 -0.94 23.85 18.64
CA GLU A 545 -1.03 24.37 17.27
C GLU A 545 -1.12 23.26 16.22
N LEU A 546 -1.71 23.56 15.07
CA LEU A 546 -1.76 22.66 13.92
C LEU A 546 -0.50 22.85 13.06
N ASP A 547 0.57 22.11 13.33
CA ASP A 547 1.73 22.00 12.46
C ASP A 547 1.48 20.88 11.42
N GLN A 548 0.65 21.20 10.42
CA GLN A 548 0.19 20.21 9.43
C GLN A 548 1.27 19.72 8.46
N TYR A 549 2.44 20.35 8.46
CA TYR A 549 3.57 20.01 7.59
C TYR A 549 4.61 19.15 8.33
N SER A 550 4.44 18.92 9.64
CA SER A 550 5.51 18.43 10.52
C SER A 550 6.78 19.30 10.44
N ALA A 551 6.61 20.62 10.35
CA ALA A 551 7.71 21.60 10.18
C ALA A 551 8.73 21.56 11.33
N ARG A 552 8.32 21.12 12.53
CA ARG A 552 9.22 20.80 13.65
C ARG A 552 10.32 19.78 13.30
N GLN A 553 10.12 18.96 12.27
CA GLN A 553 11.05 17.94 11.78
C GLN A 553 11.91 18.40 10.60
N MET A 554 11.74 19.64 10.13
CA MET A 554 12.42 20.16 8.96
C MET A 554 13.70 20.95 9.30
N ASN A 555 14.68 20.88 8.40
CA ASN A 555 15.75 21.86 8.27
C ASN A 555 15.27 22.96 7.32
N LEU A 556 15.17 24.19 7.83
CA LEU A 556 14.65 25.35 7.09
C LEU A 556 15.76 26.37 6.83
N ALA A 557 15.53 27.31 5.90
CA ALA A 557 16.42 28.46 5.71
C ALA A 557 16.57 29.25 7.04
N PRO A 558 17.79 29.56 7.49
CA PRO A 558 18.00 30.27 8.76
C PRO A 558 17.72 31.78 8.66
N ASP A 559 17.81 32.33 7.45
CA ASP A 559 17.49 33.70 7.06
C ASP A 559 17.15 33.76 5.56
N ALA A 560 16.83 34.94 5.03
CA ALA A 560 16.36 35.12 3.66
C ALA A 560 17.47 35.05 2.59
N ASP A 561 18.75 35.18 2.98
CA ASP A 561 19.87 35.17 2.05
C ASP A 561 20.49 33.76 1.90
N THR A 562 20.50 33.00 3.01
CA THR A 562 21.11 31.67 3.13
C THR A 562 20.16 30.56 2.65
N PRO A 563 20.52 29.77 1.62
CA PRO A 563 19.71 28.63 1.19
C PRO A 563 19.43 27.61 2.31
N ALA A 564 18.24 27.02 2.28
CA ALA A 564 17.82 25.98 3.20
C ALA A 564 18.70 24.72 3.04
N PRO A 565 19.11 24.06 4.15
CA PRO A 565 19.92 22.85 4.06
C PRO A 565 19.23 21.71 3.31
N ARG A 566 20.01 20.93 2.56
CA ARG A 566 19.57 19.69 1.87
C ARG A 566 20.05 18.46 2.64
N ARG A 567 19.29 17.36 2.58
CA ARG A 567 19.63 16.08 3.22
C ARG A 567 20.28 15.14 2.21
N THR A 568 21.42 14.56 2.57
CA THR A 568 21.99 13.40 1.87
C THR A 568 21.43 12.10 2.45
N ALA A 569 21.08 11.15 1.58
CA ALA A 569 20.70 9.80 1.97
C ALA A 569 21.90 8.93 2.35
N ASP A 570 21.60 7.87 3.11
CA ASP A 570 22.47 6.74 3.35
C ASP A 570 22.57 5.85 2.10
N VAL A 571 23.71 5.91 1.40
CA VAL A 571 23.96 5.11 0.20
C VAL A 571 23.93 3.60 0.50
N ALA A 572 24.27 3.18 1.73
CA ALA A 572 24.13 1.80 2.17
C ALA A 572 22.66 1.36 2.22
N ALA A 573 21.78 2.15 2.84
CA ALA A 573 20.34 1.90 2.87
C ALA A 573 19.73 1.80 1.45
N ILE A 574 20.10 2.69 0.53
CA ILE A 574 19.68 2.62 -0.88
C ILE A 574 20.18 1.30 -1.53
N THR A 575 21.46 0.98 -1.36
CA THR A 575 22.06 -0.25 -1.93
C THR A 575 21.37 -1.50 -1.40
N ASN A 576 21.09 -1.54 -0.11
CA ASN A 576 20.42 -2.67 0.54
C ASN A 576 18.96 -2.79 0.06
N ALA A 577 18.23 -1.68 -0.07
CA ALA A 577 16.83 -1.69 -0.54
C ALA A 577 16.69 -2.24 -1.97
N PHE A 578 17.66 -1.95 -2.86
CA PHE A 578 17.71 -2.58 -4.19
C PHE A 578 18.17 -4.05 -4.13
N THR A 579 19.23 -4.36 -3.37
CA THR A 579 19.82 -5.72 -3.36
C THR A 579 18.99 -6.76 -2.60
N SER A 580 18.17 -6.36 -1.63
CA SER A 580 17.20 -7.22 -0.94
C SER A 580 15.93 -7.48 -1.76
N GLY A 581 15.71 -6.70 -2.83
CA GLY A 581 14.44 -6.69 -3.55
C GLY A 581 13.29 -6.03 -2.78
N LEU A 582 13.57 -5.15 -1.81
CA LEU A 582 12.55 -4.31 -1.18
C LEU A 582 11.99 -3.27 -2.19
N VAL A 583 12.84 -2.78 -3.09
CA VAL A 583 12.46 -2.02 -4.28
C VAL A 583 12.03 -2.99 -5.39
N PHE A 584 10.90 -2.73 -6.04
CA PHE A 584 10.48 -3.53 -7.20
C PHE A 584 11.30 -3.11 -8.42
N SER A 585 12.20 -4.00 -8.84
CA SER A 585 13.17 -3.72 -9.91
C SER A 585 12.59 -3.89 -11.32
N GLY A 586 11.48 -4.64 -11.44
CA GLY A 586 10.94 -5.17 -12.69
C GLY A 586 11.23 -6.66 -12.91
N ALA A 587 12.17 -7.26 -12.15
CA ALA A 587 12.65 -8.64 -12.31
C ALA A 587 11.68 -9.72 -11.78
N MET A 588 10.38 -9.57 -12.04
CA MET A 588 9.37 -10.59 -11.76
C MET A 588 9.49 -11.73 -12.78
N PRO A 589 9.34 -13.01 -12.38
CA PRO A 589 9.35 -14.13 -13.32
C PRO A 589 8.39 -13.92 -14.50
N ARG A 590 8.92 -14.03 -15.71
CA ARG A 590 8.22 -13.77 -16.98
C ARG A 590 7.08 -14.75 -17.25
N GLU A 591 7.07 -15.85 -16.52
CA GLU A 591 6.05 -16.87 -16.45
C GLU A 591 4.77 -16.43 -15.71
N ILE A 592 4.81 -15.33 -14.94
CA ILE A 592 3.66 -14.80 -14.19
C ILE A 592 2.84 -13.83 -15.07
N PRO A 593 1.61 -14.17 -15.48
CA PRO A 593 0.64 -13.22 -16.03
C PRO A 593 0.13 -12.24 -14.98
N ILE A 594 -0.03 -10.97 -15.38
CA ILE A 594 -0.42 -9.85 -14.52
C ILE A 594 -1.59 -9.08 -15.15
N ILE A 595 -2.64 -8.85 -14.37
CA ILE A 595 -3.72 -7.90 -14.70
C ILE A 595 -3.64 -6.75 -13.68
N ASP A 596 -3.00 -5.64 -14.04
CA ASP A 596 -3.00 -4.41 -13.23
C ASP A 596 -4.34 -3.71 -13.45
N ALA A 597 -5.22 -3.81 -12.45
CA ALA A 597 -6.59 -3.29 -12.54
C ALA A 597 -6.77 -2.12 -11.56
N ARG A 598 -7.36 -1.01 -11.98
CA ARG A 598 -7.64 0.09 -11.06
C ARG A 598 -8.85 0.94 -11.43
N HIS A 599 -9.36 1.63 -10.43
CA HIS A 599 -10.19 2.81 -10.60
C HIS A 599 -9.33 4.02 -11.00
N TYR A 600 -9.94 4.95 -11.71
CA TYR A 600 -9.38 6.28 -11.95
C TYR A 600 -9.79 7.23 -10.81
N LEU A 601 -8.85 7.58 -9.93
CA LEU A 601 -9.13 8.28 -8.67
C LEU A 601 -8.52 9.71 -8.57
N GLU A 602 -7.92 10.25 -9.63
CA GLU A 602 -7.29 11.59 -9.60
C GLU A 602 -8.29 12.68 -9.16
N ASP A 603 -9.57 12.59 -9.56
CA ASP A 603 -10.67 13.50 -9.16
C ASP A 603 -10.98 13.47 -7.65
N GLN A 604 -10.48 12.46 -6.92
CA GLN A 604 -10.62 12.33 -5.46
C GLN A 604 -9.35 12.78 -4.70
N LEU A 605 -8.30 13.20 -5.43
CA LEU A 605 -6.96 13.49 -4.90
C LEU A 605 -6.35 12.33 -4.08
N ASP A 606 -6.75 11.10 -4.41
CA ASP A 606 -6.32 9.91 -3.70
C ASP A 606 -4.84 9.58 -3.98
N MET A 607 -4.18 8.94 -3.02
CA MET A 607 -2.79 8.47 -3.16
C MET A 607 -2.58 7.51 -4.35
N HIS A 608 -3.60 6.77 -4.79
CA HIS A 608 -3.55 5.72 -5.82
C HIS A 608 -3.45 6.24 -7.27
N ASN A 609 -2.66 7.29 -7.47
CA ASN A 609 -2.44 7.94 -8.76
C ASN A 609 -2.13 6.94 -9.90
N VAL A 610 -2.70 7.20 -11.07
CA VAL A 610 -2.80 6.21 -12.14
C VAL A 610 -1.49 5.97 -12.88
N HIS A 611 -0.55 6.92 -12.82
CA HIS A 611 0.75 6.81 -13.45
C HIS A 611 1.55 5.59 -12.97
N GLN A 612 1.29 5.10 -11.76
CA GLN A 612 1.98 3.96 -11.14
C GLN A 612 1.95 2.68 -11.99
N SER A 613 0.86 2.43 -12.73
CA SER A 613 0.75 1.27 -13.63
C SER A 613 1.82 1.32 -14.74
N PHE A 614 2.15 2.53 -15.20
CA PHE A 614 3.17 2.79 -16.21
C PHE A 614 4.58 2.82 -15.61
N VAL A 615 4.74 3.27 -14.35
CA VAL A 615 5.98 3.09 -13.58
C VAL A 615 6.35 1.61 -13.46
N ILE A 616 5.38 0.76 -13.11
CA ILE A 616 5.53 -0.69 -13.04
C ILE A 616 5.89 -1.25 -14.42
N ARG A 617 5.13 -0.87 -15.46
CA ARG A 617 5.34 -1.34 -16.84
C ARG A 617 6.75 -1.04 -17.33
N GLU A 618 7.22 0.19 -17.20
CA GLU A 618 8.57 0.57 -17.65
C GLU A 618 9.67 -0.09 -16.80
N ARG A 619 9.47 -0.31 -15.49
CA ARG A 619 10.42 -1.11 -14.71
C ARG A 619 10.52 -2.55 -15.22
N ILE A 620 9.40 -3.20 -15.56
CA ILE A 620 9.39 -4.54 -16.19
C ILE A 620 10.09 -4.48 -17.55
N ARG A 621 9.74 -3.53 -18.43
CA ARG A 621 10.41 -3.35 -19.75
C ARG A 621 11.93 -3.18 -19.61
N ARG A 622 12.38 -2.37 -18.65
CA ARG A 622 13.81 -2.09 -18.38
C ARG A 622 14.56 -3.31 -17.85
N ALA A 623 13.92 -4.16 -17.04
CA ALA A 623 14.52 -5.38 -16.51
C ALA A 623 14.53 -6.53 -17.54
N GLU A 624 13.41 -6.73 -18.24
CA GLU A 624 13.11 -7.96 -18.98
C GLU A 624 13.02 -7.79 -20.51
N GLY A 625 13.13 -6.55 -21.01
CA GLY A 625 13.15 -6.17 -22.43
C GLY A 625 11.78 -5.84 -23.04
N ASP A 626 10.70 -6.36 -22.47
CA ASP A 626 9.31 -6.00 -22.76
C ASP A 626 8.43 -6.29 -21.53
N ALA A 627 7.15 -5.92 -21.61
CA ALA A 627 6.16 -6.12 -20.54
C ALA A 627 4.96 -6.97 -21.00
N ASP A 628 5.16 -7.89 -21.95
CA ASP A 628 4.06 -8.62 -22.60
C ASP A 628 3.30 -9.58 -21.64
N ASN A 629 3.80 -9.82 -20.43
CA ASN A 629 3.09 -10.53 -19.37
C ASN A 629 2.16 -9.64 -18.52
N GLN A 630 2.15 -8.32 -18.72
CA GLN A 630 1.26 -7.38 -18.02
C GLN A 630 0.17 -6.83 -18.96
N VAL A 631 -1.05 -6.70 -18.44
CA VAL A 631 -2.10 -5.84 -19.04
C VAL A 631 -2.61 -4.82 -18.03
N ILE A 632 -2.96 -3.63 -18.50
CA ILE A 632 -3.44 -2.49 -17.69
C ILE A 632 -4.92 -2.21 -17.99
N TRP A 633 -5.75 -2.25 -16.94
CA TRP A 633 -7.21 -2.19 -16.98
C TRP A 633 -7.73 -1.04 -16.09
N PHE A 634 -8.27 0.03 -16.68
CA PHE A 634 -8.82 1.17 -15.93
C PHE A 634 -10.34 1.24 -15.99
N LEU A 635 -10.99 1.33 -14.83
CA LEU A 635 -12.42 1.66 -14.69
C LEU A 635 -12.55 3.11 -14.21
N ASP A 636 -13.32 3.93 -14.93
CA ASP A 636 -13.61 5.29 -14.49
C ASP A 636 -14.40 5.28 -13.16
N ALA A 637 -14.02 6.12 -12.20
CA ALA A 637 -14.73 6.32 -10.94
C ALA A 637 -15.35 7.72 -10.82
N ARG A 638 -15.47 8.46 -11.93
CA ARG A 638 -16.03 9.82 -11.93
C ARG A 638 -17.54 9.82 -12.17
N PRO A 639 -18.33 10.64 -11.44
CA PRO A 639 -17.95 11.41 -10.26
C PRO A 639 -17.91 10.58 -8.96
N ALA A 640 -18.33 9.31 -9.01
CA ALA A 640 -18.20 8.32 -7.95
C ALA A 640 -18.15 6.91 -8.57
N GLU A 641 -17.59 5.94 -7.84
CA GLU A 641 -17.52 4.52 -8.24
C GLU A 641 -18.93 3.91 -8.46
N ASP A 642 -19.00 2.93 -9.37
CA ASP A 642 -20.13 2.01 -9.50
C ASP A 642 -19.73 0.62 -8.98
N GLU A 643 -20.37 0.18 -7.90
CA GLU A 643 -20.13 -1.10 -7.23
C GLU A 643 -20.37 -2.29 -8.18
N ALA A 644 -21.41 -2.22 -9.03
CA ALA A 644 -21.75 -3.30 -9.95
C ALA A 644 -20.79 -3.38 -11.15
N ALA A 645 -20.28 -2.25 -11.63
CA ALA A 645 -19.21 -2.22 -12.62
C ALA A 645 -17.88 -2.76 -12.05
N THR A 646 -17.60 -2.44 -10.78
CA THR A 646 -16.42 -2.92 -10.05
C THR A 646 -16.45 -4.44 -9.85
N ASP A 647 -17.58 -4.98 -9.37
CA ASP A 647 -17.79 -6.43 -9.25
C ASP A 647 -17.66 -7.15 -10.60
N ALA A 648 -18.21 -6.57 -11.67
CA ALA A 648 -18.10 -7.12 -13.02
C ALA A 648 -16.65 -7.14 -13.53
N LEU A 649 -15.85 -6.12 -13.20
CA LEU A 649 -14.42 -6.06 -13.53
C LEU A 649 -13.63 -7.15 -12.78
N HIS A 650 -13.89 -7.36 -11.49
CA HIS A 650 -13.27 -8.43 -10.71
C HIS A 650 -13.60 -9.82 -11.28
N ASP A 651 -14.87 -10.06 -11.62
CA ASP A 651 -15.35 -11.30 -12.22
C ASP A 651 -14.79 -11.57 -13.63
N GLU A 652 -14.56 -10.51 -14.42
CA GLU A 652 -13.87 -10.63 -15.71
C GLU A 652 -12.37 -10.91 -15.49
N GLY A 653 -11.73 -10.23 -14.53
CA GLY A 653 -10.33 -10.45 -14.16
C GLY A 653 -10.03 -11.88 -13.75
N PHE A 654 -10.84 -12.47 -12.86
CA PHE A 654 -10.68 -13.88 -12.45
C PHE A 654 -10.83 -14.87 -13.62
N ARG A 655 -11.83 -14.67 -14.49
CA ARG A 655 -12.04 -15.54 -15.66
C ARG A 655 -10.92 -15.42 -16.69
N VAL A 656 -10.46 -14.21 -16.97
CA VAL A 656 -9.35 -13.97 -17.91
C VAL A 656 -8.05 -14.56 -17.35
N MET A 657 -7.79 -14.41 -16.05
CA MET A 657 -6.60 -14.95 -15.40
C MET A 657 -6.59 -16.48 -15.40
N ASP A 658 -7.68 -17.14 -15.00
CA ASP A 658 -7.79 -18.61 -15.05
C ASP A 658 -7.52 -19.14 -16.47
N GLN A 659 -8.17 -18.56 -17.48
CA GLN A 659 -7.96 -18.99 -18.87
C GLN A 659 -6.51 -18.79 -19.32
N TRP A 660 -5.82 -17.74 -18.85
CA TRP A 660 -4.42 -17.47 -19.18
C TRP A 660 -3.48 -18.49 -18.54
N VAL A 661 -3.64 -18.76 -17.24
CA VAL A 661 -2.85 -19.77 -16.52
C VAL A 661 -3.09 -21.17 -17.09
N LEU A 662 -4.35 -21.54 -17.37
CA LEU A 662 -4.67 -22.83 -18.00
C LEU A 662 -4.08 -22.95 -19.41
N ASN A 663 -4.03 -21.86 -20.20
CA ASN A 663 -3.35 -21.86 -21.49
C ASN A 663 -1.84 -22.11 -21.33
N ILE A 664 -1.20 -21.50 -20.34
CA ILE A 664 0.23 -21.70 -20.02
C ILE A 664 0.49 -23.15 -19.62
N GLN A 665 -0.31 -23.71 -18.70
CA GLN A 665 -0.19 -25.10 -18.26
C GLN A 665 -0.42 -26.12 -19.38
N ALA A 666 -1.35 -25.85 -20.29
CA ALA A 666 -1.60 -26.69 -21.46
C ALA A 666 -0.51 -26.57 -22.53
N ASN A 667 0.23 -25.45 -22.58
CA ASN A 667 1.23 -25.14 -23.61
C ASN A 667 2.54 -24.58 -23.00
N PRO A 668 3.25 -25.33 -22.13
CA PRO A 668 4.40 -24.82 -21.38
C PRO A 668 5.65 -24.52 -22.23
N SER A 669 5.61 -24.80 -23.54
CA SER A 669 6.66 -24.43 -24.49
C SER A 669 6.40 -23.11 -25.23
N ARG A 670 5.28 -22.44 -24.94
CA ARG A 670 4.91 -21.13 -25.49
C ARG A 670 5.18 -20.06 -24.44
N SER A 671 5.46 -18.82 -24.86
CA SER A 671 5.62 -17.69 -23.93
C SER A 671 4.30 -17.37 -23.21
N VAL A 672 4.36 -16.58 -22.14
CA VAL A 672 3.15 -16.05 -21.48
C VAL A 672 2.35 -15.17 -22.45
N ALA A 673 3.03 -14.34 -23.24
CA ALA A 673 2.43 -13.53 -24.30
C ALA A 673 1.67 -14.38 -25.34
N ASP A 674 2.30 -15.45 -25.84
CA ASP A 674 1.67 -16.42 -26.76
C ASP A 674 0.42 -17.07 -26.15
N ASN A 675 0.41 -17.31 -24.84
CA ASN A 675 -0.69 -17.96 -24.13
C ASN A 675 -1.82 -17.00 -23.71
N LYS A 676 -1.73 -15.70 -24.02
CA LYS A 676 -2.79 -14.72 -23.75
C LYS A 676 -4.15 -15.18 -24.33
N PRO A 677 -5.21 -15.26 -23.51
CA PRO A 677 -6.58 -15.36 -24.01
C PRO A 677 -7.05 -14.03 -24.60
N THR A 678 -8.11 -14.06 -25.42
CA THR A 678 -8.68 -12.87 -26.08
C THR A 678 -9.09 -11.74 -25.13
N GLY A 679 -9.33 -12.04 -23.84
CA GLY A 679 -9.63 -11.05 -22.81
C GLY A 679 -8.39 -10.35 -22.23
N ALA A 680 -7.20 -10.97 -22.30
CA ALA A 680 -5.94 -10.45 -21.76
C ALA A 680 -5.28 -9.47 -22.73
N VAL A 681 -5.91 -8.31 -22.88
CA VAL A 681 -5.44 -7.14 -23.64
C VAL A 681 -5.63 -5.88 -22.78
N ASP A 682 -4.89 -4.83 -23.08
CA ASP A 682 -5.06 -3.51 -22.44
C ASP A 682 -6.44 -2.91 -22.76
N ARG A 683 -7.11 -2.38 -21.73
CA ARG A 683 -8.54 -2.01 -21.76
C ARG A 683 -8.88 -0.86 -20.83
N CYS A 684 -9.95 -0.17 -21.15
CA CYS A 684 -10.58 0.77 -20.22
C CYS A 684 -12.10 0.87 -20.39
N TRP A 685 -12.78 1.23 -19.30
CA TRP A 685 -14.23 1.33 -19.19
C TRP A 685 -14.65 2.65 -18.55
N ASN A 686 -15.83 3.13 -18.90
CA ASN A 686 -16.46 4.24 -18.17
C ASN A 686 -17.13 3.73 -16.88
N THR A 687 -17.65 4.66 -16.09
CA THR A 687 -18.16 4.42 -14.74
C THR A 687 -19.25 3.34 -14.65
N ASN A 688 -20.06 3.15 -15.71
CA ASN A 688 -21.11 2.13 -15.71
C ASN A 688 -20.68 0.77 -16.29
N GLY A 689 -19.37 0.55 -16.47
CA GLY A 689 -18.82 -0.68 -17.03
C GLY A 689 -19.00 -0.81 -18.54
N THR A 690 -19.30 0.26 -19.27
CA THR A 690 -19.24 0.24 -20.75
C THR A 690 -17.79 0.46 -21.19
N GLU A 691 -17.26 -0.48 -21.97
CA GLU A 691 -15.92 -0.40 -22.55
C GLU A 691 -15.77 0.86 -23.43
N ILE A 692 -14.69 1.62 -23.19
CA ILE A 692 -14.29 2.78 -23.98
C ILE A 692 -13.42 2.32 -25.15
N ALA A 693 -12.36 1.55 -24.85
CA ALA A 693 -11.45 1.00 -25.85
C ALA A 693 -10.74 -0.27 -25.35
N ARG A 694 -10.19 -1.03 -26.31
CA ARG A 694 -9.29 -2.17 -26.10
C ARG A 694 -8.28 -2.28 -27.23
N GLY A 695 -7.07 -2.74 -26.95
CA GLY A 695 -6.02 -2.93 -27.97
C GLY A 695 -4.63 -2.62 -27.44
N ASP A 696 -3.60 -2.96 -28.20
CA ASP A 696 -2.20 -2.75 -27.80
C ASP A 696 -1.78 -1.26 -27.85
N ASP A 697 -2.54 -0.42 -28.56
CA ASP A 697 -2.30 1.01 -28.82
C ASP A 697 -3.13 1.95 -27.93
N VAL A 698 -3.98 1.43 -27.03
CA VAL A 698 -4.92 2.27 -26.27
C VAL A 698 -4.26 3.11 -25.19
N TRP A 699 -3.06 2.73 -24.76
CA TRP A 699 -2.23 3.44 -23.77
C TRP A 699 -1.00 4.12 -24.39
N ASP A 700 -0.88 4.18 -25.73
CA ASP A 700 0.20 4.95 -26.38
C ASP A 700 0.21 6.40 -25.86
N GLY A 701 1.38 6.96 -25.62
CA GLY A 701 1.57 8.30 -25.07
C GLY A 701 1.41 8.43 -23.55
N ALA A 702 0.98 7.39 -22.82
CA ALA A 702 0.76 7.47 -21.36
C ALA A 702 2.04 7.81 -20.57
N GLU A 703 3.17 7.17 -20.93
CA GLU A 703 4.46 7.43 -20.28
C GLU A 703 4.92 8.88 -20.56
N GLU A 704 4.75 9.35 -21.80
CA GLU A 704 5.11 10.68 -22.26
C GLU A 704 4.21 11.79 -21.65
N LEU A 705 2.93 11.53 -21.40
CA LEU A 705 2.04 12.47 -20.68
C LEU A 705 2.54 12.70 -19.24
N VAL A 706 2.82 11.62 -18.50
CA VAL A 706 3.35 11.68 -17.12
C VAL A 706 4.71 12.37 -17.08
N VAL A 707 5.59 12.05 -18.05
CA VAL A 707 6.94 12.61 -18.13
C VAL A 707 6.93 14.08 -18.56
N SER A 708 6.03 14.50 -19.44
CA SER A 708 6.01 15.89 -19.92
C SER A 708 5.13 16.82 -19.07
N GLY A 709 4.13 16.29 -18.37
CA GLY A 709 3.05 17.06 -17.75
C GLY A 709 2.05 17.65 -18.75
N GLN A 710 2.18 17.35 -20.05
CA GLN A 710 1.26 17.86 -21.06
C GLN A 710 -0.12 17.23 -20.90
N GLY A 711 -1.18 18.05 -20.97
CA GLY A 711 -2.56 17.58 -20.82
C GLY A 711 -3.02 17.34 -19.38
N ALA A 712 -2.09 17.10 -18.43
CA ALA A 712 -2.41 16.96 -17.00
C ALA A 712 -3.13 18.21 -16.45
N TRP A 713 -2.83 19.39 -16.98
CA TRP A 713 -3.38 20.68 -16.55
C TRP A 713 -4.70 21.07 -17.25
N THR A 714 -5.42 20.08 -17.83
CA THR A 714 -6.59 20.33 -18.67
C THR A 714 -7.58 19.16 -18.65
N ASP A 715 -8.87 19.43 -18.92
CA ASP A 715 -9.93 18.42 -19.05
C ASP A 715 -9.74 17.41 -20.23
N SER A 716 -8.62 17.46 -20.98
CA SER A 716 -8.40 16.65 -22.19
C SER A 716 -6.92 16.54 -22.55
N ALA A 717 -6.40 15.31 -22.62
CA ALA A 717 -5.05 15.07 -23.15
C ALA A 717 -4.91 15.54 -24.62
N PRO A 718 -3.71 15.93 -25.06
CA PRO A 718 -3.44 16.26 -26.47
C PRO A 718 -3.59 15.03 -27.39
N ASP A 719 -3.83 15.25 -28.69
CA ASP A 719 -3.86 14.16 -29.69
C ASP A 719 -2.48 13.47 -29.88
N GLU A 720 -1.39 14.18 -29.56
CA GLU A 720 0.01 13.76 -29.70
C GLU A 720 0.86 14.45 -28.63
N VAL A 721 1.78 13.70 -28.00
CA VAL A 721 2.76 14.17 -27.01
C VAL A 721 4.16 13.66 -27.41
N ASP A 722 5.16 14.54 -27.46
CA ASP A 722 6.56 14.23 -27.84
C ASP A 722 6.77 13.39 -29.13
N GLY A 723 5.81 13.44 -30.07
CA GLY A 723 5.81 12.69 -31.33
C GLY A 723 5.08 11.34 -31.27
N VAL A 724 4.37 11.09 -30.17
CA VAL A 724 3.62 9.86 -29.86
C VAL A 724 2.14 10.18 -29.88
N ARG A 725 1.37 9.45 -30.69
CA ARG A 725 -0.09 9.58 -30.71
C ARG A 725 -0.64 9.13 -29.36
N VAL A 726 -1.51 9.92 -28.75
CA VAL A 726 -2.19 9.52 -27.51
C VAL A 726 -3.28 8.49 -27.83
N GLY A 727 -3.22 7.35 -27.14
CA GLY A 727 -4.15 6.23 -27.25
C GLY A 727 -5.53 6.55 -26.68
N ALA A 728 -6.55 5.80 -27.10
CA ALA A 728 -7.95 6.10 -26.74
C ALA A 728 -8.25 6.01 -25.23
N CYS A 729 -7.53 5.16 -24.48
CA CYS A 729 -7.64 5.11 -23.02
C CYS A 729 -6.79 6.21 -22.37
N ALA A 730 -5.54 6.43 -22.83
CA ALA A 730 -4.72 7.54 -22.34
C ALA A 730 -5.39 8.93 -22.51
N ALA A 731 -6.18 9.11 -23.58
CA ALA A 731 -6.97 10.33 -23.79
C ALA A 731 -8.20 10.47 -22.88
N ALA A 732 -8.75 9.37 -22.36
CA ALA A 732 -9.92 9.37 -21.48
C ALA A 732 -9.56 9.56 -19.99
N PHE A 733 -8.31 9.28 -19.64
CA PHE A 733 -7.77 9.29 -18.29
C PHE A 733 -6.50 10.16 -18.24
N PRO A 734 -6.64 11.48 -18.03
CA PRO A 734 -5.50 12.39 -17.79
C PRO A 734 -4.56 11.84 -16.72
N MET A 735 -3.26 12.09 -16.85
CA MET A 735 -2.27 11.50 -15.94
C MET A 735 -1.37 12.58 -15.38
N HIS A 736 -1.32 12.66 -14.05
CA HIS A 736 -0.49 13.63 -13.34
C HIS A 736 0.91 13.05 -13.07
N SER A 737 1.85 13.96 -12.82
CA SER A 737 3.29 13.70 -12.69
C SER A 737 3.69 13.58 -11.21
N THR A 738 4.99 13.72 -10.91
CA THR A 738 5.50 13.84 -9.52
C THR A 738 6.55 14.94 -9.41
N SER A 739 6.85 15.37 -8.18
CA SER A 739 7.83 16.41 -7.87
C SER A 739 9.20 16.09 -8.48
N ARG A 740 9.60 14.81 -8.40
CA ARG A 740 10.85 14.31 -8.97
C ARG A 740 10.82 14.21 -10.48
N VAL A 741 9.72 13.76 -11.07
CA VAL A 741 9.59 13.74 -12.54
C VAL A 741 9.66 15.17 -13.07
N ILE A 742 8.90 16.13 -12.52
CA ILE A 742 8.98 17.57 -12.87
C ILE A 742 10.39 18.14 -12.68
N ALA A 743 11.11 17.71 -11.64
CA ALA A 743 12.51 18.09 -11.38
C ALA A 743 13.55 17.48 -12.36
N GLY A 744 13.13 16.70 -13.36
CA GLY A 744 14.00 16.08 -14.36
C GLY A 744 14.14 14.55 -14.26
N GLY A 745 13.52 13.93 -13.26
CA GLY A 745 13.62 12.50 -12.98
C GLY A 745 12.93 11.59 -14.02
N PRO A 746 13.30 10.30 -14.06
CA PRO A 746 12.67 9.32 -14.94
C PRO A 746 11.30 8.88 -14.40
N ILE A 747 10.41 8.42 -15.30
CA ILE A 747 9.10 7.85 -14.92
C ILE A 747 9.23 6.69 -13.94
N THR A 748 10.32 5.92 -13.98
CA THR A 748 10.55 4.81 -13.06
C THR A 748 10.58 5.23 -11.58
N ASN A 749 10.76 6.53 -11.28
CA ASN A 749 10.73 7.12 -9.94
C ASN A 749 11.60 6.39 -8.91
N ASP A 750 12.73 5.82 -9.35
CA ASP A 750 13.65 5.00 -8.55
C ASP A 750 15.04 5.62 -8.41
N VAL A 751 15.15 6.94 -8.60
CA VAL A 751 16.35 7.73 -8.31
C VAL A 751 16.16 8.44 -6.96
N TYR A 752 16.57 7.76 -5.89
CA TYR A 752 16.61 8.31 -4.53
C TYR A 752 17.62 9.44 -4.45
N LYS A 753 18.91 9.07 -4.46
CA LYS A 753 20.05 9.95 -4.59
C LYS A 753 20.51 9.93 -6.04
N CYS A 754 20.54 11.10 -6.67
CA CYS A 754 21.08 11.25 -8.01
C CYS A 754 22.62 11.36 -7.97
N HIS A 755 23.28 11.03 -9.08
CA HIS A 755 24.61 11.58 -9.34
C HIS A 755 24.46 13.07 -9.66
N THR A 756 25.44 13.91 -9.31
CA THR A 756 25.40 15.34 -9.65
C THR A 756 26.29 15.70 -10.84
N LYS A 757 25.90 16.74 -11.58
CA LYS A 757 26.69 17.49 -12.55
C LYS A 757 26.78 18.96 -12.10
N SER A 758 27.79 19.70 -12.54
CA SER A 758 27.89 21.13 -12.19
C SER A 758 26.74 21.92 -12.82
N VAL A 759 26.34 23.02 -12.19
CA VAL A 759 25.35 23.97 -12.75
C VAL A 759 25.78 24.43 -14.15
N SER A 760 27.07 24.76 -14.32
CA SER A 760 27.65 25.08 -15.64
C SER A 760 27.48 23.99 -16.70
N GLN A 761 27.46 22.70 -16.32
CA GLN A 761 27.18 21.60 -17.24
C GLN A 761 25.67 21.49 -17.54
N SER A 762 24.81 21.63 -16.52
CA SER A 762 23.34 21.72 -16.67
C SER A 762 22.93 22.82 -17.67
N ILE A 763 23.53 24.01 -17.56
CA ILE A 763 23.34 25.11 -18.51
C ILE A 763 23.81 24.74 -19.93
N ALA A 764 24.95 24.04 -20.05
CA ALA A 764 25.51 23.64 -21.34
C ALA A 764 24.73 22.51 -22.02
N ASP A 765 24.09 21.64 -21.24
CA ASP A 765 23.22 20.56 -21.73
C ASP A 765 21.84 21.09 -22.20
N GLY A 766 21.43 22.27 -21.69
CA GLY A 766 20.18 22.93 -22.08
C GLY A 766 19.00 22.62 -21.16
N ASP A 767 19.25 22.10 -19.96
CA ASP A 767 18.21 21.65 -19.01
C ASP A 767 17.19 22.76 -18.63
N TYR A 768 17.59 24.04 -18.72
CA TYR A 768 16.76 25.21 -18.42
C TYR A 768 15.92 25.72 -19.60
N GLY A 769 15.89 25.00 -20.73
CA GLY A 769 14.96 25.22 -21.84
C GLY A 769 14.93 26.66 -22.39
N VAL A 770 13.83 27.38 -22.16
CA VAL A 770 13.64 28.77 -22.61
C VAL A 770 14.46 29.79 -21.81
N TRP A 771 14.93 29.44 -20.61
CA TRP A 771 15.77 30.29 -19.78
C TRP A 771 17.25 30.01 -20.03
N VAL A 772 18.03 31.09 -20.13
CA VAL A 772 19.50 31.05 -20.19
C VAL A 772 20.03 31.80 -18.99
N PRO A 773 20.45 31.11 -17.91
CA PRO A 773 20.93 31.77 -16.70
C PRO A 773 22.10 32.73 -16.98
N SER A 774 22.03 33.92 -16.41
CA SER A 774 23.15 34.87 -16.33
C SER A 774 24.23 34.39 -15.36
N ALA A 775 25.38 35.06 -15.33
CA ALA A 775 26.47 34.71 -14.41
C ALA A 775 26.06 34.83 -12.93
N ASP A 776 25.22 35.81 -12.59
CA ASP A 776 24.75 36.04 -11.23
C ASP A 776 23.71 34.97 -10.84
N GLU A 777 22.81 34.60 -11.76
CA GLU A 777 21.84 33.50 -11.57
C GLU A 777 22.53 32.13 -11.48
N GLN A 778 23.57 31.87 -12.31
CA GLN A 778 24.40 30.67 -12.20
C GLN A 778 25.09 30.63 -10.83
N SER A 779 25.65 31.76 -10.35
CA SER A 779 26.28 31.82 -9.03
C SER A 779 25.26 31.52 -7.92
N ARG A 780 24.02 32.01 -8.03
CA ARG A 780 22.96 31.67 -7.08
C ARG A 780 22.55 30.19 -7.13
N LEU A 781 22.49 29.57 -8.32
CA LEU A 781 22.31 28.12 -8.43
C LEU A 781 23.46 27.33 -7.79
N GLU A 782 24.70 27.81 -7.92
CA GLU A 782 25.88 27.21 -7.28
C GLU A 782 25.91 27.42 -5.75
N GLU A 783 25.29 28.48 -5.23
CA GLU A 783 25.03 28.66 -3.79
C GLU A 783 23.93 27.72 -3.26
N ILE A 784 22.85 27.52 -4.02
CA ILE A 784 21.71 26.66 -3.65
C ILE A 784 22.08 25.17 -3.75
N HIS A 785 22.88 24.80 -4.75
CA HIS A 785 23.30 23.42 -5.03
C HIS A 785 24.84 23.31 -5.06
N PRO A 786 25.52 23.43 -3.91
CA PRO A 786 26.99 23.44 -3.85
C PRO A 786 27.63 22.10 -4.25
N GLU A 787 26.91 20.98 -4.13
CA GLU A 787 27.32 19.66 -4.65
C GLU A 787 27.04 19.47 -6.15
N GLY A 788 26.42 20.46 -6.81
CA GLY A 788 25.87 20.36 -8.17
C GLY A 788 24.42 19.88 -8.20
N VAL A 789 23.86 19.84 -9.41
CA VAL A 789 22.45 19.48 -9.68
C VAL A 789 22.35 18.07 -10.26
N CYS A 790 21.18 17.43 -10.14
CA CYS A 790 20.99 16.05 -10.55
C CYS A 790 21.30 15.79 -12.05
N ASP A 791 22.03 14.70 -12.28
CA ASP A 791 22.26 14.08 -13.57
C ASP A 791 21.42 12.80 -13.67
N TYR A 792 20.15 12.95 -14.06
CA TYR A 792 19.20 11.86 -14.25
C TYR A 792 19.49 10.99 -15.50
N SER A 793 20.59 11.23 -16.23
CA SER A 793 21.10 10.27 -17.23
C SER A 793 21.79 9.05 -16.61
N LYS A 794 21.84 8.99 -15.27
CA LYS A 794 22.42 7.91 -14.46
C LYS A 794 21.37 7.32 -13.51
N PRO A 795 21.51 6.05 -13.09
CA PRO A 795 20.62 5.48 -12.09
C PRO A 795 20.98 6.03 -10.71
N SER A 796 20.23 5.62 -9.68
CA SER A 796 20.50 6.09 -8.31
C SER A 796 21.91 5.71 -7.82
N VAL A 797 22.52 6.60 -7.04
CA VAL A 797 23.74 6.27 -6.29
C VAL A 797 23.41 5.15 -5.30
N GLY A 798 24.07 4.00 -5.45
CA GLY A 798 23.75 2.77 -4.70
C GLY A 798 23.00 1.72 -5.51
N TYR A 799 22.58 2.01 -6.75
CA TYR A 799 21.94 1.02 -7.63
C TYR A 799 22.92 -0.14 -7.97
N PRO A 800 22.52 -1.42 -7.87
CA PRO A 800 23.39 -2.57 -8.10
C PRO A 800 24.04 -2.60 -9.51
N ASP A 801 25.30 -3.03 -9.57
CA ASP A 801 26.11 -3.15 -10.80
C ASP A 801 26.13 -1.91 -11.72
N GLY A 802 25.77 -0.74 -11.19
CA GLY A 802 25.76 0.53 -11.93
C GLY A 802 24.53 0.78 -12.81
N GLY A 803 23.55 -0.14 -12.81
CA GLY A 803 22.23 -0.04 -13.46
C GLY A 803 22.22 0.03 -14.99
N VAL A 804 21.19 -0.55 -15.61
CA VAL A 804 20.84 -0.19 -16.99
C VAL A 804 19.95 1.03 -16.95
N VAL A 805 20.49 2.18 -17.33
CA VAL A 805 19.67 3.34 -17.66
C VAL A 805 18.98 3.03 -18.99
N ALA A 806 17.69 2.69 -18.92
CA ALA A 806 16.81 3.05 -20.01
C ALA A 806 16.77 4.59 -20.02
N PRO A 807 17.25 5.27 -21.09
CA PRO A 807 16.85 6.66 -21.28
C PRO A 807 15.31 6.67 -21.38
N PRO A 808 14.63 7.77 -20.98
CA PRO A 808 13.19 7.89 -21.18
C PRO A 808 12.85 7.48 -22.61
N THR A 809 11.88 6.59 -22.72
CA THR A 809 11.47 5.84 -23.90
C THR A 809 11.07 6.79 -25.02
N ARG A 810 12.05 7.32 -25.77
CA ARG A 810 11.75 7.87 -27.09
C ARG A 810 11.38 6.66 -27.96
N PRO A 811 10.12 6.55 -28.45
CA PRO A 811 9.73 5.37 -29.19
C PRO A 811 10.63 5.17 -30.41
N PRO A 812 10.83 3.91 -30.84
CA PRO A 812 11.63 3.62 -32.02
C PRO A 812 11.00 4.36 -33.20
N THR A 813 11.69 5.39 -33.70
CA THR A 813 11.27 6.12 -34.91
C THR A 813 11.02 5.08 -35.98
N THR A 814 9.75 4.96 -36.41
CA THR A 814 9.34 3.94 -37.37
C THR A 814 10.20 4.11 -38.63
N ALA A 815 11.07 3.15 -38.88
CA ALA A 815 11.94 3.18 -40.04
C ALA A 815 11.04 3.26 -41.28
N PRO A 816 11.23 4.24 -42.19
CA PRO A 816 10.39 4.36 -43.37
C PRO A 816 10.40 3.03 -44.12
N PRO A 817 9.23 2.51 -44.55
CA PRO A 817 9.15 1.17 -45.13
C PRO A 817 10.11 1.07 -46.32
N ALA A 818 11.00 0.08 -46.26
CA ALA A 818 12.08 -0.10 -47.22
C ALA A 818 11.51 -0.06 -48.65
N THR A 819 11.98 0.91 -49.44
CA THR A 819 11.42 1.23 -50.75
C THR A 819 11.78 0.15 -51.77
N THR A 820 11.07 -0.98 -51.70
CA THR A 820 11.14 -2.06 -52.67
C THR A 820 10.70 -1.49 -54.02
N THR A 821 11.69 -1.23 -54.87
CA THR A 821 11.49 -0.61 -56.18
C THR A 821 11.09 -1.70 -57.19
N PRO A 822 9.86 -1.71 -57.72
CA PRO A 822 9.51 -2.58 -58.84
C PRO A 822 9.97 -1.92 -60.14
N SER A 823 10.54 -2.73 -61.04
CA SER A 823 11.11 -2.23 -62.28
C SER A 823 10.08 -1.62 -63.24
N SER A 824 10.53 -0.72 -64.09
CA SER A 824 9.74 0.05 -65.05
C SER A 824 8.95 -0.80 -66.05
N THR A 825 7.71 -0.41 -66.37
CA THR A 825 7.19 -0.51 -67.75
C THR A 825 6.24 0.66 -68.05
N THR A 826 6.37 1.21 -69.25
CA THR A 826 5.71 2.41 -69.77
C THR A 826 4.29 2.13 -70.28
N THR A 827 3.32 3.04 -70.10
CA THR A 827 2.57 3.74 -71.19
C THR A 827 1.33 4.56 -70.74
N ASN A 828 1.31 5.83 -71.17
CA ASN A 828 0.20 6.72 -71.60
C ASN A 828 -1.06 7.06 -70.74
N PRO A 829 -1.61 8.29 -70.90
CA PRO A 829 -2.81 8.78 -70.21
C PRO A 829 -4.09 8.78 -71.07
N MET A 830 -5.29 8.82 -70.46
CA MET A 830 -6.44 9.69 -70.84
C MET A 830 -7.78 9.43 -70.07
N THR A 831 -8.55 10.51 -69.91
CA THR A 831 -10.05 10.61 -69.89
C THR A 831 -10.94 9.92 -68.84
N THR A 832 -11.49 10.75 -67.94
CA THR A 832 -12.95 10.97 -67.65
C THR A 832 -13.98 9.83 -67.77
N SER A 833 -14.79 9.61 -66.72
CA SER A 833 -16.23 10.01 -66.71
C SER A 833 -16.94 9.85 -65.34
N THR A 834 -17.93 10.72 -65.12
CA THR A 834 -18.85 10.88 -63.99
C THR A 834 -19.97 9.84 -63.82
N THR A 835 -20.42 9.63 -62.55
CA THR A 835 -21.83 9.62 -62.06
C THR A 835 -21.79 9.70 -60.52
N SER A 836 -22.24 10.76 -59.83
CA SER A 836 -23.62 11.01 -59.34
C SER A 836 -24.24 9.82 -58.56
N THR A 837 -24.87 9.98 -57.38
CA THR A 837 -25.93 10.98 -57.05
C THR A 837 -26.20 11.07 -55.53
N THR A 838 -26.49 12.28 -55.00
CA THR A 838 -27.43 12.66 -53.88
C THR A 838 -27.49 11.88 -52.54
N SER A 839 -27.75 12.49 -51.37
CA SER A 839 -28.07 13.89 -51.01
C SER A 839 -28.09 14.10 -49.48
N ALA A 840 -27.66 15.27 -49.00
CA ALA A 840 -27.96 15.79 -47.66
C ALA A 840 -29.24 16.66 -47.67
N PRO A 841 -29.77 17.01 -46.48
CA PRO A 841 -29.73 18.42 -46.02
C PRO A 841 -29.29 18.51 -44.53
N SER A 842 -28.37 19.39 -44.09
CA SER A 842 -28.48 20.87 -43.91
C SER A 842 -29.70 21.27 -43.04
N THR A 843 -29.64 22.06 -41.96
CA THR A 843 -28.69 23.04 -41.38
C THR A 843 -29.16 23.29 -39.91
N SER A 844 -28.50 23.97 -38.97
CA SER A 844 -27.88 25.31 -39.02
C SER A 844 -27.01 25.63 -37.79
N ILE A 845 -26.00 26.47 -37.98
CA ILE A 845 -25.13 27.08 -36.94
C ILE A 845 -25.89 28.16 -36.15
N THR A 846 -25.66 28.26 -34.82
CA THR A 846 -25.81 29.52 -34.06
C THR A 846 -24.76 29.58 -32.93
N THR A 847 -24.16 30.75 -32.70
CA THR A 847 -23.23 31.04 -31.59
C THR A 847 -23.74 32.26 -30.78
N PRO A 848 -23.14 32.62 -29.63
CA PRO A 848 -23.74 32.40 -28.31
C PRO A 848 -24.45 33.62 -27.71
N GLY A 849 -25.34 33.39 -26.74
CA GLY A 849 -26.02 34.41 -25.95
C GLY A 849 -25.61 34.38 -24.46
N THR A 850 -25.43 35.54 -23.85
CA THR A 850 -24.96 35.73 -22.46
C THR A 850 -26.09 35.76 -21.41
N ARG A 851 -25.70 35.62 -20.12
CA ARG A 851 -26.46 35.67 -18.83
C ARG A 851 -26.83 34.30 -18.24
N GLN A 852 -26.87 34.08 -16.92
CA GLN A 852 -26.46 34.85 -15.71
C GLN A 852 -26.28 33.86 -14.52
N PRO A 853 -25.75 34.27 -13.34
CA PRO A 853 -25.32 33.34 -12.28
C PRO A 853 -26.43 32.87 -11.32
N ASP A 854 -26.01 32.01 -10.39
CA ASP A 854 -26.64 31.60 -9.11
C ASP A 854 -27.78 30.55 -9.11
N GLN A 855 -27.39 29.29 -8.90
CA GLN A 855 -27.97 28.45 -7.84
C GLN A 855 -26.83 27.73 -7.09
N PRO A 856 -26.75 27.80 -5.75
CA PRO A 856 -25.72 27.08 -5.00
C PRO A 856 -26.03 25.58 -4.97
N TYR A 857 -25.03 24.76 -5.30
CA TYR A 857 -25.07 23.32 -5.05
C TYR A 857 -25.23 23.07 -3.55
N ARG A 858 -26.13 22.16 -3.18
CA ARG A 858 -26.25 21.64 -1.83
C ARG A 858 -25.76 20.20 -1.86
N PRO A 859 -24.61 19.87 -1.23
CA PRO A 859 -24.29 18.49 -0.92
C PRO A 859 -25.43 17.87 -0.10
N ARG A 860 -25.73 16.60 -0.35
CA ARG A 860 -26.42 15.76 0.63
C ARG A 860 -25.35 15.19 1.56
N ASP A 861 -25.71 15.02 2.83
CA ASP A 861 -24.93 14.22 3.77
C ASP A 861 -24.99 12.74 3.35
N ASP A 862 -24.16 12.36 2.38
CA ASP A 862 -23.82 10.97 2.09
C ASP A 862 -22.43 10.71 2.71
N GLY A 863 -22.37 9.71 3.60
CA GLY A 863 -21.33 9.62 4.62
C GLY A 863 -20.01 9.04 4.14
N HIS A 864 -19.20 9.85 3.45
CA HIS A 864 -17.78 9.56 3.25
C HIS A 864 -16.99 9.95 4.50
N ARG A 865 -16.88 8.99 5.41
CA ARG A 865 -15.72 8.89 6.30
C ARG A 865 -14.75 7.87 5.72
N ASP A 866 -13.50 7.93 6.18
CA ASP A 866 -12.48 6.88 6.03
C ASP A 866 -11.61 6.89 4.75
N ALA A 867 -11.07 8.06 4.38
CA ALA A 867 -9.73 8.14 3.78
C ALA A 867 -8.66 8.28 4.89
N LEU A 868 -8.84 9.24 5.80
CA LEU A 868 -7.94 9.49 6.94
C LEU A 868 -8.00 8.42 8.06
N ALA A 869 -9.02 7.58 8.11
CA ALA A 869 -9.25 6.66 9.23
C ALA A 869 -8.60 5.27 9.10
N ARG A 870 -7.77 5.04 8.07
CA ARG A 870 -7.07 3.75 7.87
C ARG A 870 -5.61 3.72 8.33
N THR A 871 -5.15 4.75 9.03
CA THR A 871 -3.94 4.72 9.86
C THR A 871 -4.21 4.05 11.21
N GLY A 872 -4.53 2.75 11.21
CA GLY A 872 -4.42 1.84 12.37
C GLY A 872 -5.26 2.08 13.64
N LEU A 873 -5.98 3.19 13.79
CA LEU A 873 -6.73 3.55 15.01
C LEU A 873 -8.24 3.67 14.76
N GLY A 874 -9.00 2.75 15.36
CA GLY A 874 -10.46 2.74 15.31
C GLY A 874 -11.09 3.72 16.30
N VAL A 875 -12.16 4.40 15.88
CA VAL A 875 -12.84 5.38 16.74
C VAL A 875 -13.77 4.69 17.76
N VAL A 876 -13.42 4.77 19.05
CA VAL A 876 -14.34 4.52 20.18
C VAL A 876 -14.40 5.73 21.10
N GLY A 877 -15.54 6.42 21.12
CA GLY A 877 -15.72 7.64 21.91
C GLY A 877 -15.75 7.39 23.43
N LEU A 878 -14.92 8.11 24.17
CA LEU A 878 -14.76 7.94 25.61
C LEU A 878 -15.86 8.69 26.40
N VAL A 879 -16.87 7.97 26.89
CA VAL A 879 -17.84 8.54 27.84
C VAL A 879 -17.19 8.64 29.23
N VAL A 880 -16.41 9.71 29.43
CA VAL A 880 -15.86 10.08 30.74
C VAL A 880 -17.00 10.46 31.69
N SER A 881 -17.53 9.47 32.39
CA SER A 881 -18.49 9.67 33.47
C SER A 881 -17.79 10.31 34.66
N GLY A 882 -18.17 11.55 34.97
CA GLY A 882 -17.30 12.45 35.72
C GLY A 882 -17.02 12.08 37.18
N LEU A 883 -15.75 12.18 37.57
CA LEU A 883 -15.36 12.44 38.96
C LEU A 883 -15.37 13.96 39.22
N VAL A 884 -16.37 14.42 39.98
CA VAL A 884 -16.40 15.78 40.49
C VAL A 884 -15.40 15.92 41.63
N LEU A 885 -14.24 16.52 41.36
CA LEU A 885 -13.35 17.01 42.42
C LEU A 885 -14.00 18.19 43.14
N ALA A 886 -14.41 17.96 44.39
CA ALA A 886 -15.06 18.95 45.23
C ALA A 886 -14.08 20.01 45.75
N GLY A 887 -13.78 21.02 44.92
CA GLY A 887 -13.00 22.22 45.27
C GLY A 887 -13.89 23.40 45.67
N SER A 888 -13.99 23.71 46.96
CA SER A 888 -14.79 24.85 47.46
C SER A 888 -14.08 26.19 47.23
N GLY A 889 -14.67 27.13 46.47
CA GLY A 889 -13.93 28.35 46.09
C GLY A 889 -14.71 29.51 45.42
N SER A 890 -15.81 29.98 46.01
CA SER A 890 -16.30 31.37 45.94
C SER A 890 -16.19 32.19 44.62
N ALA A 891 -17.26 32.12 43.81
CA ALA A 891 -17.91 33.24 43.11
C ALA A 891 -17.12 34.51 42.70
N LEU A 892 -17.10 34.79 41.39
CA LEU A 892 -17.27 36.16 40.86
C LEU A 892 -18.10 36.16 39.56
N ARG A 893 -18.73 37.29 39.25
CA ARG A 893 -19.87 37.39 38.30
C ARG A 893 -19.47 37.85 36.89
N ARG A 894 -20.14 37.25 35.90
CA ARG A 894 -20.66 37.85 34.65
C ARG A 894 -19.99 39.13 34.11
N GLY A 895 -19.39 39.02 32.92
CA GLY A 895 -19.13 40.15 32.02
C GLY A 895 -19.44 39.80 30.56
N ALA A 896 -20.66 40.09 30.09
CA ALA A 896 -21.04 39.85 28.69
C ALA A 896 -21.05 41.17 27.88
N ARG A 897 -20.29 41.24 26.79
CA ARG A 897 -20.40 42.17 25.64
C ARG A 897 -19.52 41.62 24.51
N ARG A 898 -20.09 41.05 23.45
CA ARG A 898 -20.55 41.70 22.20
C ARG A 898 -19.42 42.18 21.26
N ARG A 899 -19.28 41.43 20.15
CA ARG A 899 -19.07 41.89 18.77
C ARG A 899 -18.07 43.03 18.52
N ARG A 900 -17.01 42.73 17.77
CA ARG A 900 -17.12 42.79 16.32
C ARG A 900 -16.57 41.51 15.70
#